data_AF-A0A7U6GKK8-F1
#
_entry.id   AF-A0A7U6GKK8-F1
#
_cell.length_a   1.000
_cell.length_b   1.000
_cell.length_c   1.000
_cell.angle_alpha   90.00
_cell.angle_beta   90.00
_cell.angle_gamma   90.00
#
_symmetry.space_group_name_H-M   'P 1'
#
loop_
_entity.id
_entity.type
_entity.pdbx_description
1 polymer ?
#
loop_
_entity_poly.entity_id
_entity_poly.type
_entity_poly.pdbx_seq_one_letter_code
_entity_poly.pdbx_strand_id
1 'polypeptide(L)'
;MTLVLLLGALVFSPLAAALDEAHLSMDSIQGEGWQGQGLKLDLVHAGNTRFSAGAHLEELLAEPVHIKGIELGCPDVLAGKAGTLSCVKGSLMVRQSPLGSLRSPLSFDYGVADDWRLSLGPMQILDGKLDIRARQKPGELTLDFQATAISLGELKSWLPDGWTLAGKLYGKGNLQIRASGLLSLKFDGKLKHLSWSSADDLQVGEDTTLGFSLTAGNQANTWRGNLELKGLAGQLYSDPVFVQIDAGHPLVLSGDYELAAGGRRLKARKLHFGYAKVLDVHGSMDVDVPTGQVQYLGLDVIVDDLQQAYQVLLQPIAIGTPLDDVAVHGRVRGRIDMTEGVLGSVQADLLGISLEHNGGLFGISGVEANLHWQREGNREFSHLGWKAAHLYKIALGGADVLLQMNAGSLRLQPLSIPLLGGSLMLHDLEVNGLLEGVLRWETRADLDGIQLLELSHSMGWPEMQGSLQASIPRVYYRDSILRMQGALKLDVFDGEVVFHGMELQDPLGVAPVLRTSLSLANLDLEQITQVFSFGRIEGSLEGYVRNLQLVGWEVAGFDANLHSPPGDKRPHRISQRAIDNLTELGNGASVQLSATMLRFFEDFAYDSLALRVKLHGAMAELDGVPRSQGGYYIVKGARLPRIDVIGRNHRIAWKELLSRIRDIRFDDMIVE
;
A
#
# COMPACT_ATOMS: atom_id res chain seq x y z
N MET A 1 -0.16 19.82 -56.93
CA MET A 1 0.88 20.41 -57.80
C MET A 1 0.40 20.60 -59.24
N THR A 2 -0.04 19.55 -59.94
CA THR A 2 -0.47 19.63 -61.37
C THR A 2 -1.64 20.58 -61.61
N LEU A 3 -2.56 20.69 -60.65
CA LEU A 3 -3.78 21.49 -60.77
C LEU A 3 -3.57 23.00 -60.64
N VAL A 4 -2.73 23.44 -59.69
CA VAL A 4 -2.40 24.86 -59.50
C VAL A 4 -1.42 25.35 -60.58
N LEU A 5 -0.57 24.45 -61.11
CA LEU A 5 0.21 24.72 -62.32
C LEU A 5 -0.68 24.85 -63.57
N LEU A 6 -1.77 24.08 -63.68
CA LEU A 6 -2.78 24.24 -64.74
C LEU A 6 -3.55 25.55 -64.60
N LEU A 7 -4.03 25.89 -63.40
CA LEU A 7 -4.67 27.17 -63.09
C LEU A 7 -3.73 28.35 -63.30
N GLY A 8 -2.47 28.23 -62.87
CA GLY A 8 -1.42 29.23 -63.09
C GLY A 8 -1.09 29.39 -64.57
N ALA A 9 -1.02 28.30 -65.33
CA ALA A 9 -0.83 28.36 -66.78
C ALA A 9 -2.05 28.99 -67.49
N LEU A 10 -3.26 28.75 -67.01
CA LEU A 10 -4.49 29.38 -67.51
C LEU A 10 -4.52 30.87 -67.20
N VAL A 11 -4.21 31.29 -65.96
CA VAL A 11 -4.26 32.69 -65.48
C VAL A 11 -3.10 33.55 -66.00
N PHE A 12 -1.92 32.96 -66.24
CA PHE A 12 -0.73 33.68 -66.72
C PHE A 12 -0.45 33.52 -68.22
N SER A 13 -1.31 32.81 -68.96
CA SER A 13 -1.26 32.85 -70.42
C SER A 13 -1.65 34.26 -70.93
N PRO A 14 -1.04 34.78 -72.00
CA PRO A 14 -1.49 36.03 -72.62
C PRO A 14 -2.93 35.97 -73.18
N LEU A 15 -3.54 34.77 -73.22
CA LEU A 15 -4.96 34.53 -73.50
C LEU A 15 -5.88 34.82 -72.30
N ALA A 16 -5.36 34.83 -71.06
CA ALA A 16 -6.14 35.05 -69.84
C ALA A 16 -6.71 36.46 -69.71
N ALA A 17 -6.13 37.44 -70.41
CA ALA A 17 -6.63 38.81 -70.47
C ALA A 17 -7.94 38.94 -71.28
N ALA A 18 -8.45 37.86 -71.88
CA ALA A 18 -9.69 37.81 -72.66
C ALA A 18 -10.67 36.70 -72.22
N LEU A 19 -10.39 36.04 -71.09
CA LEU A 19 -11.24 34.98 -70.53
C LEU A 19 -12.15 35.57 -69.44
N ASP A 20 -13.44 35.71 -69.74
CA ASP A 20 -14.46 36.17 -68.76
C ASP A 20 -14.71 35.09 -67.69
N GLU A 21 -14.73 33.82 -68.11
CA GLU A 21 -14.99 32.66 -67.27
C GLU A 21 -14.20 31.44 -67.76
N ALA A 22 -13.68 30.63 -66.85
CA ALA A 22 -13.01 29.38 -67.12
C ALA A 22 -13.53 28.28 -66.18
N HIS A 23 -14.03 27.20 -66.77
CA HIS A 23 -14.44 26.00 -66.05
C HIS A 23 -13.50 24.85 -66.40
N LEU A 24 -12.99 24.16 -65.38
CA LEU A 24 -12.19 22.95 -65.53
C LEU A 24 -12.82 21.84 -64.70
N SER A 25 -13.24 20.77 -65.37
CA SER A 25 -13.72 19.54 -64.73
C SER A 25 -12.76 18.38 -64.98
N MET A 26 -12.40 17.65 -63.93
CA MET A 26 -11.54 16.47 -63.99
C MET A 26 -12.20 15.34 -63.21
N ASP A 27 -12.46 14.21 -63.88
CA ASP A 27 -13.13 13.06 -63.24
C ASP A 27 -12.28 12.44 -62.13
N SER A 28 -10.95 12.39 -62.33
CA SER A 28 -10.03 11.91 -61.31
C SER A 28 -8.68 12.64 -61.37
N ILE A 29 -8.09 12.81 -60.20
CA ILE A 29 -6.73 13.34 -59.99
C ILE A 29 -6.01 12.40 -59.03
N GLN A 30 -4.73 12.12 -59.27
CA GLN A 30 -3.95 11.23 -58.43
C GLN A 30 -2.55 11.81 -58.17
N GLY A 31 -2.02 11.51 -57.00
CA GLY A 31 -0.65 11.85 -56.61
C GLY A 31 -0.06 10.77 -55.72
N GLU A 32 1.14 11.02 -55.22
CA GLU A 32 1.82 10.09 -54.32
C GLU A 32 1.04 9.99 -52.99
N GLY A 33 0.45 8.82 -52.74
CA GLY A 33 -0.30 8.54 -51.51
C GLY A 33 -1.73 9.11 -51.43
N TRP A 34 -2.27 9.67 -52.52
CA TRP A 34 -3.65 10.20 -52.52
C TRP A 34 -4.33 10.15 -53.90
N GLN A 35 -5.66 10.08 -53.88
CA GLN A 35 -6.54 10.10 -55.04
C GLN A 35 -7.73 11.03 -54.78
N GLY A 36 -8.07 11.88 -55.74
CA GLY A 36 -9.27 12.72 -55.72
C GLY A 36 -10.19 12.43 -56.89
N GLN A 37 -11.50 12.60 -56.69
CA GLN A 37 -12.53 12.37 -57.70
C GLN A 37 -13.46 13.57 -57.85
N GLY A 38 -13.95 13.79 -59.07
CA GLY A 38 -14.99 14.78 -59.37
C GLY A 38 -14.56 16.22 -59.10
N LEU A 39 -13.34 16.59 -59.49
CA LEU A 39 -12.87 17.95 -59.32
C LEU A 39 -13.53 18.89 -60.33
N LYS A 40 -14.11 19.99 -59.87
CA LYS A 40 -14.59 21.11 -60.66
C LYS A 40 -13.93 22.39 -60.16
N LEU A 41 -13.45 23.21 -61.08
CA LEU A 41 -12.83 24.51 -60.80
C LEU A 41 -13.51 25.56 -61.65
N ASP A 42 -13.92 26.64 -61.00
CA ASP A 42 -14.58 27.78 -61.63
C ASP A 42 -13.73 29.02 -61.36
N LEU A 43 -13.34 29.72 -62.41
CA LEU A 43 -12.65 31.01 -62.32
C LEU A 43 -13.45 32.04 -63.11
N VAL A 44 -13.84 33.13 -62.46
CA VAL A 44 -14.54 34.24 -63.10
C VAL A 44 -13.68 35.50 -62.97
N HIS A 45 -13.40 36.18 -64.07
CA HIS A 45 -12.60 37.40 -64.06
C HIS A 45 -13.41 38.56 -63.48
N ALA A 46 -12.79 39.31 -62.56
CA ALA A 46 -13.42 40.44 -61.88
C ALA A 46 -12.74 41.80 -62.21
N GLY A 47 -11.82 41.81 -63.19
CA GLY A 47 -11.09 42.99 -63.64
C GLY A 47 -9.63 43.06 -63.18
N ASN A 48 -8.75 43.61 -64.02
CA ASN A 48 -7.29 43.66 -63.82
C ASN A 48 -6.72 42.28 -63.43
N THR A 49 -6.08 42.20 -62.26
CA THR A 49 -5.44 41.00 -61.70
C THR A 49 -6.31 40.33 -60.63
N ARG A 50 -7.64 40.53 -60.66
CA ARG A 50 -8.58 39.98 -59.66
C ARG A 50 -9.55 38.97 -60.29
N PHE A 51 -9.83 37.91 -59.55
CA PHE A 51 -10.69 36.80 -59.97
C PHE A 51 -11.54 36.32 -58.78
N SER A 52 -12.74 35.81 -59.03
CA SER A 52 -13.40 34.92 -58.07
C SER A 52 -13.10 33.47 -58.45
N ALA A 53 -12.73 32.64 -57.48
CA ALA A 53 -12.40 31.24 -57.67
C ALA A 53 -13.32 30.35 -56.84
N GLY A 54 -13.89 29.32 -57.48
CA GLY A 54 -14.59 28.20 -56.86
C GLY A 54 -13.85 26.90 -57.14
N ALA A 55 -13.80 26.01 -56.16
CA ALA A 55 -13.35 24.64 -56.36
C ALA A 55 -14.28 23.68 -55.62
N HIS A 56 -14.67 22.61 -56.29
CA HIS A 56 -15.43 21.51 -55.72
C HIS A 56 -14.70 20.21 -55.97
N LEU A 57 -14.50 19.39 -54.95
CA LEU A 57 -13.98 18.04 -55.06
C LEU A 57 -14.96 17.09 -54.38
N GLU A 58 -15.48 16.13 -55.14
CA GLU A 58 -16.49 15.20 -54.64
C GLU A 58 -15.91 14.26 -53.56
N GLU A 59 -14.70 13.76 -53.78
CA GLU A 59 -14.05 12.81 -52.86
C GLU A 59 -12.53 12.95 -52.89
N LEU A 60 -11.89 12.82 -51.72
CA LEU A 60 -10.45 12.75 -51.52
C LEU A 60 -10.11 11.57 -50.62
N LEU A 61 -9.27 10.67 -51.12
CA LEU A 61 -8.76 9.48 -50.46
C LEU A 61 -7.26 9.63 -50.26
N ALA A 62 -6.79 9.58 -49.02
CA ALA A 62 -5.37 9.61 -48.68
C ALA A 62 -5.17 8.85 -47.37
N GLU A 63 -4.80 7.58 -47.40
CA GLU A 63 -4.82 6.71 -46.20
C GLU A 63 -4.13 7.33 -44.97
N PRO A 64 -4.76 7.32 -43.78
CA PRO A 64 -6.09 6.78 -43.44
C PRO A 64 -7.25 7.78 -43.59
N VAL A 65 -7.02 8.92 -44.25
CA VAL A 65 -7.95 10.05 -44.38
C VAL A 65 -8.87 9.87 -45.59
N HIS A 66 -10.18 10.01 -45.34
CA HIS A 66 -11.22 10.02 -46.37
C HIS A 66 -12.12 11.24 -46.17
N ILE A 67 -12.19 12.09 -47.19
CA ILE A 67 -12.94 13.36 -47.14
C ILE A 67 -13.89 13.42 -48.32
N LYS A 68 -15.14 13.86 -48.11
CA LYS A 68 -16.14 14.04 -49.17
C LYS A 68 -16.68 15.45 -49.21
N GLY A 69 -16.96 15.93 -50.43
CA GLY A 69 -17.59 17.21 -50.71
C GLY A 69 -16.78 18.37 -50.16
N ILE A 70 -15.55 18.54 -50.67
CA ILE A 70 -14.72 19.71 -50.38
C ILE A 70 -15.15 20.83 -51.32
N GLU A 71 -15.59 21.96 -50.74
CA GLU A 71 -15.99 23.16 -51.46
C GLU A 71 -15.13 24.33 -50.96
N LEU A 72 -14.40 24.96 -51.88
CA LEU A 72 -13.57 26.12 -51.63
C LEU A 72 -14.11 27.28 -52.47
N GLY A 73 -14.31 28.42 -51.83
CA GLY A 73 -14.68 29.67 -52.52
C GLY A 73 -13.74 30.78 -52.10
N CYS A 74 -13.26 31.56 -53.06
CA CYS A 74 -12.60 32.84 -52.81
C CYS A 74 -13.18 33.91 -53.73
N PRO A 75 -13.90 34.92 -53.20
CA PRO A 75 -14.54 35.95 -54.01
C PRO A 75 -13.56 36.98 -54.58
N ASP A 76 -12.35 37.12 -54.01
CA ASP A 76 -11.34 38.10 -54.44
C ASP A 76 -9.94 37.47 -54.34
N VAL A 77 -9.54 36.76 -55.39
CA VAL A 77 -8.20 36.23 -55.60
C VAL A 77 -7.38 37.27 -56.35
N LEU A 78 -6.23 37.66 -55.81
CA LEU A 78 -5.32 38.62 -56.42
C LEU A 78 -4.14 37.89 -57.05
N ALA A 79 -4.00 37.99 -58.37
CA ALA A 79 -2.85 37.50 -59.11
C ALA A 79 -1.71 38.53 -59.07
N GLY A 80 -0.56 38.15 -58.52
CA GLY A 80 0.63 38.98 -58.45
C GLY A 80 1.58 38.76 -59.63
N LYS A 81 2.75 39.40 -59.59
CA LYS A 81 3.81 39.18 -60.59
C LYS A 81 4.38 37.77 -60.44
N ALA A 82 4.81 37.18 -61.56
CA ALA A 82 5.54 35.90 -61.61
C ALA A 82 4.78 34.70 -61.04
N GLY A 83 3.47 34.57 -61.28
CA GLY A 83 2.74 33.34 -60.95
C GLY A 83 2.11 33.28 -59.56
N THR A 84 2.19 34.36 -58.76
CA THR A 84 1.69 34.35 -57.38
C THR A 84 0.18 34.57 -57.31
N LEU A 85 -0.50 33.89 -56.38
CA LEU A 85 -1.94 34.03 -56.13
C LEU A 85 -2.16 34.24 -54.63
N SER A 86 -3.01 35.19 -54.25
CA SER A 86 -3.34 35.44 -52.85
C SER A 86 -4.86 35.59 -52.66
N CYS A 87 -5.38 35.01 -51.58
CA CYS A 87 -6.77 35.11 -51.17
C CYS A 87 -6.83 35.40 -49.67
N VAL A 88 -7.45 36.52 -49.30
CA VAL A 88 -7.55 36.95 -47.87
C VAL A 88 -8.90 36.56 -47.25
N LYS A 89 -9.97 36.44 -48.05
CA LYS A 89 -11.34 36.23 -47.58
C LYS A 89 -12.04 35.06 -48.28
N GLY A 90 -11.44 33.87 -48.21
CA GLY A 90 -12.05 32.64 -48.72
C GLY A 90 -12.92 31.94 -47.68
N SER A 91 -13.62 30.91 -48.15
CA SER A 91 -14.36 29.95 -47.33
C SER A 91 -14.06 28.54 -47.78
N LEU A 92 -13.86 27.65 -46.82
CA LEU A 92 -13.79 26.21 -47.02
C LEU A 92 -15.00 25.56 -46.36
N MET A 93 -15.64 24.64 -47.07
CA MET A 93 -16.67 23.76 -46.54
C MET A 93 -16.31 22.32 -46.88
N VAL A 94 -16.47 21.42 -45.93
CA VAL A 94 -16.24 19.99 -46.10
C VAL A 94 -17.47 19.27 -45.56
N ARG A 95 -18.15 18.49 -46.40
CA ARG A 95 -19.39 17.81 -46.01
C ARG A 95 -19.13 16.66 -45.05
N GLN A 96 -18.11 15.84 -45.32
CA GLN A 96 -17.75 14.70 -44.48
C GLN A 96 -16.23 14.60 -44.34
N SER A 97 -15.75 14.47 -43.12
CA SER A 97 -14.35 14.21 -42.78
C SER A 97 -14.27 13.39 -41.49
N PRO A 98 -13.09 12.87 -41.12
CA PRO A 98 -12.88 12.23 -39.82
C PRO A 98 -13.19 13.14 -38.61
N LEU A 99 -13.23 14.46 -38.82
CA LEU A 99 -13.53 15.46 -37.78
C LEU A 99 -14.98 15.99 -37.87
N GLY A 100 -15.83 15.34 -38.68
CA GLY A 100 -17.20 15.78 -38.98
C GLY A 100 -17.28 16.77 -40.15
N SER A 101 -18.44 17.43 -40.30
CA SER A 101 -18.61 18.49 -41.30
C SER A 101 -17.88 19.76 -40.87
N LEU A 102 -17.09 20.37 -41.75
CA LEU A 102 -16.26 21.53 -41.43
C LEU A 102 -16.70 22.74 -42.24
N ARG A 103 -16.68 23.91 -41.60
CA ARG A 103 -16.78 25.20 -42.28
C ARG A 103 -15.76 26.15 -41.68
N SER A 104 -14.97 26.78 -42.53
CA SER A 104 -13.86 27.64 -42.12
C SER A 104 -13.75 28.89 -42.98
N PRO A 105 -13.44 30.05 -42.38
CA PRO A 105 -12.69 31.08 -43.10
C PRO A 105 -11.38 30.49 -43.62
N LEU A 106 -11.00 30.87 -44.83
CA LEU A 106 -9.80 30.41 -45.52
C LEU A 106 -9.03 31.62 -46.02
N SER A 107 -7.72 31.63 -45.80
CA SER A 107 -6.80 32.49 -46.54
C SER A 107 -5.64 31.67 -47.08
N PHE A 108 -5.17 32.00 -48.28
CA PHE A 108 -4.01 31.33 -48.87
C PHE A 108 -3.12 32.30 -49.62
N ASP A 109 -1.83 32.00 -49.64
CA ASP A 109 -0.83 32.65 -50.47
C ASP A 109 -0.05 31.56 -51.20
N TYR A 110 -0.07 31.59 -52.52
CA TYR A 110 0.62 30.66 -53.39
C TYR A 110 1.76 31.37 -54.11
N GLY A 111 2.97 30.83 -53.98
CA GLY A 111 4.19 31.28 -54.64
C GLY A 111 4.64 30.33 -55.76
N VAL A 112 5.83 30.58 -56.31
CA VAL A 112 6.47 29.68 -57.28
C VAL A 112 7.23 28.55 -56.60
N ALA A 113 7.46 27.45 -57.32
CA ALA A 113 8.23 26.30 -56.86
C ALA A 113 7.69 25.65 -55.57
N ASP A 114 6.38 25.43 -55.49
CA ASP A 114 5.71 24.72 -54.39
C ASP A 114 5.83 25.40 -53.01
N ASP A 115 6.12 26.71 -52.94
CA ASP A 115 5.99 27.50 -51.70
C ASP A 115 4.56 28.03 -51.58
N TRP A 116 3.78 27.52 -50.63
CA TRP A 116 2.45 28.03 -50.36
C TRP A 116 2.14 28.07 -48.86
N ARG A 117 1.24 28.98 -48.48
CA ARG A 117 0.72 29.13 -47.14
C ARG A 117 -0.80 29.07 -47.17
N LEU A 118 -1.35 28.42 -46.17
CA LEU A 118 -2.78 28.24 -45.97
C LEU A 118 -3.09 28.53 -44.51
N SER A 119 -4.13 29.29 -44.24
CA SER A 119 -4.69 29.42 -42.90
C SER A 119 -6.17 29.09 -42.94
N LEU A 120 -6.56 28.17 -42.07
CA LEU A 120 -7.93 27.72 -41.85
C LEU A 120 -8.26 28.02 -40.40
N GLY A 121 -9.21 28.90 -40.14
CA GLY A 121 -9.70 29.07 -38.78
C GLY A 121 -10.31 30.43 -38.48
N PRO A 122 -11.11 30.51 -37.40
CA PRO A 122 -11.45 29.40 -36.51
C PRO A 122 -12.50 28.46 -37.11
N MET A 123 -12.24 27.15 -37.08
CA MET A 123 -13.18 26.10 -37.48
C MET A 123 -13.88 25.53 -36.27
N GLN A 124 -15.19 25.34 -36.34
CA GLN A 124 -15.91 24.59 -35.31
C GLN A 124 -15.64 23.09 -35.54
N ILE A 125 -15.08 22.42 -34.52
CA ILE A 125 -14.84 20.97 -34.53
C ILE A 125 -15.37 20.41 -33.22
N LEU A 126 -16.35 19.51 -33.33
CA LEU A 126 -17.19 19.10 -32.19
C LEU A 126 -17.73 20.38 -31.50
N ASP A 127 -17.61 20.49 -30.18
CA ASP A 127 -17.98 21.72 -29.44
C ASP A 127 -16.84 22.74 -29.32
N GLY A 128 -15.67 22.44 -29.90
CA GLY A 128 -14.45 23.25 -29.80
C GLY A 128 -14.13 24.05 -31.06
N LYS A 129 -12.98 24.73 -31.01
CA LYS A 129 -12.41 25.47 -32.15
C LYS A 129 -11.04 24.92 -32.51
N LEU A 130 -10.77 24.82 -33.82
CA LEU A 130 -9.46 24.48 -34.37
C LEU A 130 -9.02 25.53 -35.38
N ASP A 131 -7.82 26.05 -35.18
CA ASP A 131 -7.10 26.86 -36.15
C ASP A 131 -5.93 26.04 -36.71
N ILE A 132 -5.74 26.06 -38.03
CA ILE A 132 -4.65 25.37 -38.72
C ILE A 132 -3.94 26.38 -39.63
N ARG A 133 -2.62 26.39 -39.58
CA ARG A 133 -1.76 27.09 -40.53
C ARG A 133 -0.84 26.09 -41.17
N ALA A 134 -0.92 25.95 -42.48
CA ALA A 134 -0.05 25.07 -43.25
C ALA A 134 0.91 25.90 -44.09
N ARG A 135 2.15 25.44 -44.19
CA ARG A 135 3.18 26.01 -45.05
C ARG A 135 3.91 24.90 -45.77
N GLN A 136 3.83 24.90 -47.09
CA GLN A 136 4.64 24.04 -47.94
C GLN A 136 5.89 24.78 -48.40
N LYS A 137 7.00 24.07 -48.43
CA LYS A 137 8.22 24.38 -49.17
C LYS A 137 8.60 23.15 -50.02
N PRO A 138 9.51 23.26 -51.00
CA PRO A 138 10.00 22.10 -51.74
C PRO A 138 10.36 20.91 -50.84
N GLY A 139 9.57 19.84 -50.91
CA GLY A 139 9.80 18.59 -50.19
C GLY A 139 9.42 18.56 -48.70
N GLU A 140 8.80 19.62 -48.16
CA GLU A 140 8.44 19.69 -46.73
C GLU A 140 7.17 20.51 -46.47
N LEU A 141 6.21 19.90 -45.77
CA LEU A 141 4.98 20.52 -45.29
C LEU A 141 5.06 20.73 -43.77
N THR A 142 4.88 21.96 -43.32
CA THR A 142 4.73 22.30 -41.90
C THR A 142 3.27 22.62 -41.59
N LEU A 143 2.71 22.03 -40.53
CA LEU A 143 1.36 22.32 -40.04
C LEU A 143 1.44 22.81 -38.59
N ASP A 144 1.06 24.05 -38.34
CA ASP A 144 0.79 24.57 -37.00
C ASP A 144 -0.71 24.48 -36.72
N PHE A 145 -1.08 24.01 -35.54
CA PHE A 145 -2.49 23.96 -35.13
C PHE A 145 -2.69 24.50 -33.72
N GLN A 146 -3.87 25.05 -33.47
CA GLN A 146 -4.31 25.51 -32.16
C GLN A 146 -5.72 25.02 -31.88
N ALA A 147 -5.85 24.19 -30.85
CA ALA A 147 -7.10 23.63 -30.37
C ALA A 147 -7.59 24.41 -29.14
N THR A 148 -8.87 24.77 -29.14
CA THR A 148 -9.54 25.42 -28.00
C THR A 148 -10.81 24.67 -27.65
N ALA A 149 -10.85 24.11 -26.44
CA ALA A 149 -12.03 23.47 -25.86
C ALA A 149 -12.62 22.31 -26.69
N ILE A 150 -11.77 21.47 -27.31
CA ILE A 150 -12.25 20.29 -28.05
C ILE A 150 -12.76 19.24 -27.06
N SER A 151 -14.04 18.86 -27.18
CA SER A 151 -14.67 17.84 -26.33
C SER A 151 -14.07 16.45 -26.59
N LEU A 152 -13.65 15.76 -25.53
CA LEU A 152 -13.09 14.40 -25.62
C LEU A 152 -14.16 13.29 -25.62
N GLY A 153 -15.38 13.60 -25.21
CA GLY A 153 -16.45 12.60 -25.06
C GLY A 153 -16.91 11.92 -26.36
N GLU A 154 -16.54 12.50 -27.50
CA GLU A 154 -16.81 11.96 -28.83
C GLU A 154 -15.69 11.01 -29.31
N LEU A 155 -14.57 10.91 -28.57
CA LEU A 155 -13.41 10.06 -28.91
C LEU A 155 -13.52 8.64 -28.33
N LYS A 156 -14.73 8.15 -28.04
CA LYS A 156 -14.96 6.82 -27.44
C LYS A 156 -14.34 5.67 -28.24
N SER A 157 -14.27 5.81 -29.56
CA SER A 157 -13.68 4.79 -30.44
C SER A 157 -12.19 4.54 -30.22
N TRP A 158 -11.50 5.38 -29.45
CA TRP A 158 -10.08 5.22 -29.14
C TRP A 158 -9.83 4.62 -27.75
N LEU A 159 -10.89 4.33 -26.99
CA LEU A 159 -10.82 3.75 -25.66
C LEU A 159 -11.15 2.26 -25.70
N PRO A 160 -10.66 1.46 -24.73
CA PRO A 160 -11.14 0.10 -24.54
C PRO A 160 -12.66 0.06 -24.30
N ASP A 161 -13.28 -1.06 -24.63
CA ASP A 161 -14.72 -1.24 -24.43
C ASP A 161 -15.11 -1.00 -22.96
N GLY A 162 -16.20 -0.26 -22.77
CA GLY A 162 -16.75 0.08 -21.44
C GLY A 162 -16.07 1.26 -20.74
N TRP A 163 -14.97 1.79 -21.26
CA TRP A 163 -14.35 2.99 -20.69
C TRP A 163 -15.14 4.25 -21.03
N THR A 164 -15.23 5.15 -20.06
CA THR A 164 -15.78 6.49 -20.27
C THR A 164 -14.66 7.54 -20.30
N LEU A 165 -14.87 8.60 -21.08
CA LEU A 165 -13.97 9.74 -21.12
C LEU A 165 -14.78 11.00 -21.39
N ALA A 166 -14.54 12.03 -20.61
CA ALA A 166 -15.08 13.36 -20.80
C ALA A 166 -14.01 14.39 -20.47
N GLY A 167 -14.14 15.59 -21.02
CA GLY A 167 -13.21 16.69 -20.78
C GLY A 167 -12.97 17.55 -21.99
N LYS A 168 -12.16 18.58 -21.81
CA LYS A 168 -11.86 19.57 -22.85
C LYS A 168 -10.36 19.69 -23.08
N LEU A 169 -9.96 19.52 -24.33
CA LEU A 169 -8.60 19.69 -24.81
C LEU A 169 -8.35 21.14 -25.26
N TYR A 170 -7.26 21.71 -24.77
CA TYR A 170 -6.68 22.98 -25.20
C TYR A 170 -5.23 22.73 -25.57
N GLY A 171 -4.74 23.28 -26.66
CA GLY A 171 -3.33 23.11 -26.97
C GLY A 171 -2.93 23.69 -28.30
N LYS A 172 -1.64 23.59 -28.57
CA LYS A 172 -1.05 23.98 -29.85
C LYS A 172 0.03 22.97 -30.21
N GLY A 173 0.19 22.75 -31.50
CA GLY A 173 1.23 21.86 -31.98
C GLY A 173 1.76 22.23 -33.34
N ASN A 174 2.84 21.56 -33.70
CA ASN A 174 3.53 21.68 -34.96
C ASN A 174 3.82 20.28 -35.51
N LEU A 175 3.55 20.07 -36.79
CA LEU A 175 3.85 18.86 -37.54
C LEU A 175 4.80 19.20 -38.68
N GLN A 176 5.81 18.38 -38.90
CA GLN A 176 6.64 18.42 -40.11
C GLN A 176 6.44 17.13 -40.88
N ILE A 177 6.08 17.23 -42.16
CA ILE A 177 5.71 16.10 -43.02
C ILE A 177 6.54 16.18 -44.30
N ARG A 178 7.01 15.03 -44.79
CA ARG A 178 7.64 14.86 -46.11
C ARG A 178 6.90 13.77 -46.89
N ALA A 179 7.29 13.52 -48.14
CA ALA A 179 6.72 12.44 -48.95
C ALA A 179 6.80 11.06 -48.25
N SER A 180 7.84 10.83 -47.46
CA SER A 180 8.03 9.61 -46.66
C SER A 180 7.13 9.52 -45.42
N GLY A 181 6.28 10.52 -45.14
CA GLY A 181 5.38 10.59 -43.99
C GLY A 181 5.75 11.66 -42.96
N LEU A 182 5.16 11.55 -41.77
CA LEU A 182 5.39 12.47 -40.66
C LEU A 182 6.84 12.35 -40.14
N LEU A 183 7.56 13.46 -40.18
CA LEU A 183 8.96 13.57 -39.76
C LEU A 183 9.06 13.96 -38.27
N SER A 184 8.27 14.93 -37.83
CA SER A 184 8.27 15.36 -36.42
C SER A 184 6.91 15.89 -35.98
N LEU A 185 6.66 15.80 -34.68
CA LEU A 185 5.48 16.29 -33.97
C LEU A 185 5.95 16.99 -32.70
N LYS A 186 5.42 18.18 -32.46
CA LYS A 186 5.46 18.84 -31.15
C LYS A 186 4.05 19.21 -30.75
N PHE A 187 3.64 18.89 -29.53
CA PHE A 187 2.31 19.19 -29.04
C PHE A 187 2.34 19.57 -27.56
N ASP A 188 1.87 20.78 -27.25
CA ASP A 188 1.76 21.31 -25.90
C ASP A 188 0.29 21.60 -25.59
N GLY A 189 -0.23 21.10 -24.49
CA GLY A 189 -1.64 21.25 -24.18
C GLY A 189 -2.02 21.08 -22.72
N LYS A 190 -3.32 21.27 -22.49
CA LYS A 190 -4.00 21.07 -21.22
C LYS A 190 -5.32 20.36 -21.46
N LEU A 191 -5.59 19.34 -20.67
CA LEU A 191 -6.89 18.74 -20.49
C LEU A 191 -7.51 19.37 -19.24
N LYS A 192 -8.75 19.83 -19.34
CA LYS A 192 -9.53 20.38 -18.22
C LYS A 192 -10.82 19.60 -18.05
N HIS A 193 -11.27 19.50 -16.80
CA HIS A 193 -12.47 18.73 -16.43
C HIS A 193 -12.40 17.31 -17.01
N LEU A 194 -11.20 16.73 -17.01
CA LEU A 194 -10.97 15.38 -17.49
C LEU A 194 -11.61 14.43 -16.51
N SER A 195 -12.52 13.58 -16.98
CA SER A 195 -13.12 12.52 -16.18
C SER A 195 -13.09 11.23 -16.97
N TRP A 196 -12.73 10.13 -16.33
CA TRP A 196 -12.71 8.80 -16.94
C TRP A 196 -13.11 7.75 -15.90
N SER A 197 -13.65 6.64 -16.39
CA SER A 197 -13.86 5.44 -15.59
C SER A 197 -13.61 4.19 -16.42
N SER A 198 -13.02 3.16 -15.83
CA SER A 198 -12.98 1.81 -16.38
C SER A 198 -14.34 1.13 -16.26
N ALA A 199 -14.53 0.04 -17.00
CA ALA A 199 -15.80 -0.70 -17.01
C ALA A 199 -16.17 -1.34 -15.65
N ASP A 200 -15.19 -1.58 -14.78
CA ASP A 200 -15.33 -2.14 -13.44
C ASP A 200 -15.31 -1.07 -12.33
N ASP A 201 -15.22 0.21 -12.70
CA ASP A 201 -15.07 1.37 -11.80
C ASP A 201 -13.86 1.28 -10.83
N LEU A 202 -12.88 0.42 -11.12
CA LEU A 202 -11.64 0.30 -10.33
C LEU A 202 -10.58 1.33 -10.74
N GLN A 203 -10.77 2.01 -11.87
CA GLN A 203 -9.93 3.10 -12.36
C GLN A 203 -10.80 4.30 -12.67
N VAL A 204 -10.77 5.31 -11.81
CA VAL A 204 -11.60 6.51 -11.94
C VAL A 204 -10.74 7.75 -11.83
N GLY A 205 -10.99 8.72 -12.68
CA GLY A 205 -10.49 10.08 -12.51
C GLY A 205 -11.62 11.07 -12.59
N GLU A 206 -11.66 12.02 -11.68
CA GLU A 206 -12.72 13.04 -11.61
C GLU A 206 -12.12 14.44 -11.62
N ASP A 207 -12.79 15.31 -12.39
CA ASP A 207 -12.48 16.74 -12.57
C ASP A 207 -10.98 17.07 -12.71
N THR A 208 -10.24 16.20 -13.41
CA THR A 208 -8.79 16.27 -13.46
C THR A 208 -8.33 17.33 -14.45
N THR A 209 -7.30 18.09 -14.06
CA THR A 209 -6.58 19.01 -14.95
C THR A 209 -5.17 18.49 -15.20
N LEU A 210 -4.89 18.10 -16.45
CA LEU A 210 -3.59 17.61 -16.88
C LEU A 210 -2.95 18.61 -17.84
N GLY A 211 -1.73 19.05 -17.56
CA GLY A 211 -0.85 19.65 -18.56
C GLY A 211 -0.02 18.57 -19.24
N PHE A 212 0.23 18.69 -20.54
CA PHE A 212 1.12 17.77 -21.25
C PHE A 212 1.99 18.49 -22.29
N SER A 213 3.18 17.94 -22.52
CA SER A 213 4.09 18.29 -23.60
C SER A 213 4.64 17.03 -24.23
N LEU A 214 4.53 16.92 -25.55
CA LEU A 214 4.98 15.79 -26.35
C LEU A 214 5.87 16.29 -27.48
N THR A 215 7.03 15.69 -27.63
CA THR A 215 7.87 15.81 -28.83
C THR A 215 8.09 14.43 -29.42
N ALA A 216 8.15 14.34 -30.74
CA ALA A 216 8.40 13.12 -31.48
C ALA A 216 9.16 13.46 -32.76
N GLY A 217 10.20 12.70 -33.09
CA GLY A 217 10.91 12.74 -34.36
C GLY A 217 11.08 11.33 -34.90
N ASN A 218 10.79 11.13 -36.18
CA ASN A 218 10.97 9.86 -36.86
C ASN A 218 12.34 9.79 -37.51
N GLN A 219 13.11 8.76 -37.17
CA GLN A 219 14.38 8.43 -37.81
C GLN A 219 14.39 6.93 -38.14
N ALA A 220 14.46 6.59 -39.43
CA ALA A 220 14.48 5.21 -39.89
C ALA A 220 13.34 4.34 -39.30
N ASN A 221 12.09 4.82 -39.39
CA ASN A 221 10.89 4.17 -38.84
C ASN A 221 10.90 3.98 -37.31
N THR A 222 11.73 4.72 -36.59
CA THR A 222 11.75 4.73 -35.13
C THR A 222 11.38 6.13 -34.66
N TRP A 223 10.34 6.22 -33.82
CA TRP A 223 9.94 7.47 -33.19
C TRP A 223 10.75 7.68 -31.92
N ARG A 224 11.37 8.84 -31.78
CA ARG A 224 12.09 9.25 -30.57
C ARG A 224 11.61 10.60 -30.09
N GLY A 225 11.50 10.79 -28.79
CA GLY A 225 11.17 12.10 -28.25
C GLY A 225 10.99 12.09 -26.75
N ASN A 226 10.25 13.07 -26.26
CA ASN A 226 10.01 13.29 -24.84
C ASN A 226 8.53 13.45 -24.56
N LEU A 227 8.11 12.94 -23.42
CA LEU A 227 6.77 13.12 -22.86
C LEU A 227 6.90 13.77 -21.49
N GLU A 228 6.07 14.76 -21.21
CA GLU A 228 5.87 15.34 -19.90
C GLU A 228 4.37 15.47 -19.64
N LEU A 229 3.89 14.90 -18.54
CA LEU A 229 2.53 14.99 -18.03
C LEU A 229 2.59 15.60 -16.62
N LYS A 230 1.69 16.56 -16.36
CA LYS A 230 1.56 17.23 -15.05
C LYS A 230 0.11 17.24 -14.61
N GLY A 231 -0.23 16.49 -13.58
CA GLY A 231 -1.48 16.63 -12.85
C GLY A 231 -1.45 17.87 -11.98
N LEU A 232 -2.42 18.77 -12.18
CA LEU A 232 -2.50 20.07 -11.50
C LEU A 232 -3.67 20.17 -10.51
N ALA A 233 -4.74 19.42 -10.76
CA ALA A 233 -5.93 19.37 -9.91
C ALA A 233 -6.73 18.11 -10.24
N GLY A 234 -7.57 17.64 -9.31
CA GLY A 234 -8.52 16.54 -9.52
C GLY A 234 -8.33 15.39 -8.56
N GLN A 235 -9.03 14.30 -8.80
CA GLN A 235 -8.99 13.09 -7.99
C GLN A 235 -8.75 11.88 -8.89
N LEU A 236 -7.94 10.94 -8.41
CA LEU A 236 -7.73 9.64 -9.05
C LEU A 236 -7.99 8.54 -8.03
N TYR A 237 -8.72 7.53 -8.47
CA TYR A 237 -8.89 6.27 -7.77
C TYR A 237 -8.38 5.15 -8.66
N SER A 238 -7.43 4.39 -8.16
CA SER A 238 -6.95 3.16 -8.75
C SER A 238 -6.96 2.12 -7.65
N ASP A 239 -7.99 1.29 -7.62
CA ASP A 239 -8.30 0.39 -6.51
C ASP A 239 -7.05 -0.31 -5.93
N PRO A 240 -6.81 -0.23 -4.60
CA PRO A 240 -7.57 0.49 -3.57
C PRO A 240 -7.01 1.90 -3.26
N VAL A 241 -6.13 2.44 -4.10
CA VAL A 241 -5.40 3.71 -3.86
C VAL A 241 -6.22 4.91 -4.34
N PHE A 242 -6.39 5.89 -3.45
CA PHE A 242 -6.99 7.18 -3.76
C PHE A 242 -5.94 8.30 -3.69
N VAL A 243 -5.89 9.15 -4.72
CA VAL A 243 -4.96 10.26 -4.85
C VAL A 243 -5.71 11.56 -5.11
N GLN A 244 -5.47 12.56 -4.27
CA GLN A 244 -5.92 13.93 -4.49
C GLN A 244 -4.78 14.72 -5.14
N ILE A 245 -5.04 15.28 -6.32
CA ILE A 245 -4.13 16.22 -6.97
C ILE A 245 -4.55 17.64 -6.60
N ASP A 246 -3.60 18.41 -6.08
CA ASP A 246 -3.75 19.84 -5.82
C ASP A 246 -2.41 20.58 -5.97
N ALA A 247 -2.39 21.88 -5.64
CA ALA A 247 -1.18 22.69 -5.75
C ALA A 247 -0.04 22.25 -4.82
N GLY A 248 -0.34 21.58 -3.71
CA GLY A 248 0.63 21.00 -2.76
C GLY A 248 1.09 19.60 -3.14
N HIS A 249 0.26 18.84 -3.87
CA HIS A 249 0.52 17.45 -4.28
C HIS A 249 0.38 17.24 -5.80
N PRO A 250 1.20 17.93 -6.64
CA PRO A 250 1.17 17.69 -8.07
C PRO A 250 1.69 16.29 -8.41
N LEU A 251 1.13 15.72 -9.48
CA LEU A 251 1.65 14.52 -10.12
C LEU A 251 2.47 14.92 -11.35
N VAL A 252 3.64 14.32 -11.51
CA VAL A 252 4.51 14.54 -12.67
C VAL A 252 4.92 13.19 -13.23
N LEU A 253 4.77 12.99 -14.53
CA LEU A 253 5.38 11.90 -15.27
C LEU A 253 6.19 12.51 -16.40
N SER A 254 7.47 12.19 -16.50
CA SER A 254 8.29 12.65 -17.63
C SER A 254 9.29 11.58 -18.06
N GLY A 255 9.69 11.63 -19.33
CA GLY A 255 10.68 10.71 -19.83
C GLY A 255 11.01 10.88 -21.31
N ASP A 256 12.12 10.29 -21.72
CA ASP A 256 12.34 10.01 -23.14
C ASP A 256 11.64 8.72 -23.55
N TYR A 257 11.31 8.62 -24.83
CA TYR A 257 10.80 7.38 -25.38
C TYR A 257 11.40 7.11 -26.75
N GLU A 258 11.49 5.82 -27.07
CA GLU A 258 11.84 5.26 -28.37
C GLU A 258 10.81 4.18 -28.71
N LEU A 259 10.00 4.45 -29.74
CA LEU A 259 8.95 3.56 -30.23
C LEU A 259 9.36 3.01 -31.59
N ALA A 260 9.61 1.70 -31.64
CA ALA A 260 10.06 1.00 -32.85
C ALA A 260 8.96 0.92 -33.93
N ALA A 261 9.36 0.59 -35.16
CA ALA A 261 8.48 0.44 -36.31
C ALA A 261 7.26 -0.46 -36.00
N GLY A 262 6.05 0.04 -36.33
CA GLY A 262 4.79 -0.64 -36.04
C GLY A 262 4.28 -0.50 -34.61
N GLY A 263 4.91 0.34 -33.77
CA GLY A 263 4.44 0.63 -32.42
C GLY A 263 4.58 -0.52 -31.44
N ARG A 264 5.38 -1.55 -31.76
CA ARG A 264 5.40 -2.82 -31.03
C ARG A 264 6.26 -2.81 -29.77
N ARG A 265 7.29 -1.97 -29.73
CA ARG A 265 8.27 -1.95 -28.62
C ARG A 265 8.52 -0.52 -28.20
N LEU A 266 8.29 -0.24 -26.92
CA LEU A 266 8.48 1.06 -26.28
C LEU A 266 9.65 0.97 -25.32
N LYS A 267 10.66 1.81 -25.53
CA LYS A 267 11.80 1.94 -24.61
C LYS A 267 11.84 3.34 -24.03
N ALA A 268 12.18 3.47 -22.76
CA ALA A 268 12.51 4.74 -22.13
C ALA A 268 13.81 4.58 -21.35
N ARG A 269 14.82 5.42 -21.64
CA ARG A 269 16.09 5.39 -20.90
C ARG A 269 16.04 6.25 -19.63
N LYS A 270 15.18 7.26 -19.61
CA LYS A 270 14.89 8.10 -18.47
C LYS A 270 13.39 8.17 -18.30
N LEU A 271 12.95 7.76 -17.14
CA LEU A 271 11.61 7.93 -16.61
C LEU A 271 11.73 8.65 -15.29
N HIS A 272 10.79 9.54 -15.03
CA HIS A 272 10.58 10.19 -13.75
C HIS A 272 9.09 10.21 -13.47
N PHE A 273 8.69 9.65 -12.34
CA PHE A 273 7.36 9.79 -11.79
C PHE A 273 7.48 10.40 -10.40
N GLY A 274 6.84 11.55 -10.19
CA GLY A 274 6.84 12.23 -8.91
C GLY A 274 5.41 12.47 -8.43
N TYR A 275 5.13 12.09 -7.20
CA TYR A 275 3.97 12.54 -6.45
C TYR A 275 4.46 13.26 -5.21
N ALA A 276 4.33 14.59 -5.20
CA ALA A 276 5.07 15.44 -4.28
C ALA A 276 4.89 15.02 -2.81
N LYS A 277 6.01 14.93 -2.07
CA LYS A 277 6.11 14.47 -0.67
C LYS A 277 5.73 13.01 -0.40
N VAL A 278 5.18 12.29 -1.38
CA VAL A 278 4.75 10.91 -1.23
C VAL A 278 5.78 9.95 -1.83
N LEU A 279 6.18 10.17 -3.08
CA LEU A 279 7.05 9.25 -3.80
C LEU A 279 7.75 9.96 -4.95
N ASP A 280 9.03 9.69 -5.15
CA ASP A 280 9.79 10.05 -6.35
C ASP A 280 10.43 8.79 -6.94
N VAL A 281 10.19 8.52 -8.21
CA VAL A 281 10.62 7.32 -8.92
C VAL A 281 11.38 7.73 -10.17
N HIS A 282 12.59 7.23 -10.31
CA HIS A 282 13.40 7.35 -11.51
C HIS A 282 13.64 5.98 -12.12
N GLY A 283 13.85 5.90 -13.43
CA GLY A 283 14.17 4.60 -14.00
C GLY A 283 14.23 4.53 -15.51
N SER A 284 14.15 3.29 -15.99
CA SER A 284 14.13 2.96 -17.40
C SER A 284 13.28 1.70 -17.63
N MET A 285 12.71 1.60 -18.82
CA MET A 285 11.83 0.48 -19.18
C MET A 285 12.01 0.07 -20.64
N ASP A 286 11.69 -1.19 -20.92
CA ASP A 286 11.55 -1.78 -22.26
C ASP A 286 10.33 -2.71 -22.25
N VAL A 287 9.30 -2.35 -23.01
CA VAL A 287 7.99 -3.02 -22.98
C VAL A 287 7.55 -3.38 -24.39
N ASP A 288 7.05 -4.61 -24.57
CA ASP A 288 6.29 -5.00 -25.75
C ASP A 288 4.86 -4.46 -25.62
N VAL A 289 4.51 -3.48 -26.44
CA VAL A 289 3.26 -2.72 -26.34
C VAL A 289 2.02 -3.59 -26.59
N PRO A 290 1.99 -4.48 -27.61
CA PRO A 290 0.82 -5.33 -27.86
C PRO A 290 0.49 -6.31 -26.73
N THR A 291 1.52 -6.89 -26.10
CA THR A 291 1.32 -7.88 -25.02
C THR A 291 1.34 -7.26 -23.63
N GLY A 292 1.85 -6.04 -23.49
CA GLY A 292 2.18 -5.43 -22.19
C GLY A 292 3.37 -6.10 -21.49
N GLN A 293 4.06 -7.04 -22.13
CA GLN A 293 5.15 -7.77 -21.50
C GLN A 293 6.34 -6.84 -21.26
N VAL A 294 6.74 -6.73 -19.99
CA VAL A 294 7.94 -6.00 -19.58
C VAL A 294 9.18 -6.84 -19.90
N GLN A 295 10.00 -6.38 -20.83
CA GLN A 295 11.29 -7.00 -21.16
C GLN A 295 12.35 -6.60 -20.14
N TYR A 296 12.33 -5.33 -19.73
CA TYR A 296 13.20 -4.79 -18.69
C TYR A 296 12.52 -3.64 -17.97
N LEU A 297 12.70 -3.57 -16.66
CA LEU A 297 12.29 -2.44 -15.83
C LEU A 297 13.31 -2.26 -14.70
N GLY A 298 13.93 -1.09 -14.65
CA GLY A 298 14.82 -0.69 -13.58
C GLY A 298 14.29 0.60 -12.96
N LEU A 299 13.93 0.56 -11.68
CA LEU A 299 13.36 1.68 -10.95
C LEU A 299 14.18 1.97 -9.69
N ASP A 300 14.55 3.23 -9.50
CA ASP A 300 15.03 3.80 -8.24
C ASP A 300 13.86 4.57 -7.61
N VAL A 301 13.52 4.24 -6.37
CA VAL A 301 12.36 4.74 -5.63
C VAL A 301 12.83 5.49 -4.40
N ILE A 302 12.31 6.69 -4.16
CA ILE A 302 12.66 7.54 -3.03
C ILE A 302 11.39 7.98 -2.33
N VAL A 303 11.35 7.77 -1.01
CA VAL A 303 10.30 8.22 -0.10
C VAL A 303 10.97 9.05 0.99
N ASP A 304 10.82 10.37 0.92
CA ASP A 304 11.39 11.29 1.91
C ASP A 304 10.47 11.51 3.14
N ASP A 305 9.17 11.24 3.01
CA ASP A 305 8.19 11.30 4.09
C ASP A 305 7.37 10.01 4.09
N LEU A 306 7.82 9.04 4.90
CA LEU A 306 7.15 7.75 4.98
C LEU A 306 5.72 7.84 5.52
N GLN A 307 5.38 8.85 6.34
CA GLN A 307 4.01 9.01 6.86
C GLN A 307 3.02 9.26 5.73
N GLN A 308 3.36 10.19 4.83
CA GLN A 308 2.52 10.51 3.67
C GLN A 308 2.43 9.33 2.71
N ALA A 309 3.55 8.65 2.44
CA ALA A 309 3.56 7.46 1.60
C ALA A 309 2.73 6.31 2.18
N TYR A 310 2.84 6.06 3.47
CA TYR A 310 2.05 5.05 4.15
C TYR A 310 0.55 5.33 4.03
N GLN A 311 0.10 6.55 4.33
CA GLN A 311 -1.33 6.91 4.26
C GLN A 311 -1.93 6.73 2.87
N VAL A 312 -1.17 7.05 1.82
CA VAL A 312 -1.67 6.95 0.44
C VAL A 312 -1.52 5.54 -0.14
N LEU A 313 -0.38 4.86 0.09
CA LEU A 313 0.01 3.66 -0.66
C LEU A 313 -0.13 2.36 0.13
N LEU A 314 0.02 2.38 1.46
CA LEU A 314 0.07 1.17 2.28
C LEU A 314 -1.16 1.01 3.18
N GLN A 315 -1.67 2.09 3.75
CA GLN A 315 -2.84 2.05 4.63
C GLN A 315 -4.07 1.47 3.92
N PRO A 316 -4.41 1.82 2.66
CA PRO A 316 -5.60 1.28 1.99
C PRO A 316 -5.59 -0.24 1.81
N ILE A 317 -4.41 -0.86 1.67
CA ILE A 317 -4.25 -2.32 1.60
C ILE A 317 -4.10 -2.97 2.99
N ALA A 318 -3.85 -2.18 4.03
CA ALA A 318 -3.67 -2.64 5.40
C ALA A 318 -4.97 -2.61 6.23
N ILE A 319 -6.09 -2.14 5.67
CA ILE A 319 -7.38 -2.01 6.37
C ILE A 319 -7.78 -3.32 7.04
N GLY A 320 -8.13 -3.24 8.31
CA GLY A 320 -8.52 -4.42 9.12
C GLY A 320 -7.36 -5.30 9.57
N THR A 321 -6.12 -4.92 9.29
CA THR A 321 -4.90 -5.56 9.83
C THR A 321 -4.33 -4.73 10.99
N PRO A 322 -3.39 -5.27 11.79
CA PRO A 322 -2.68 -4.49 12.80
C PRO A 322 -1.83 -3.33 12.23
N LEU A 323 -1.66 -3.25 10.91
CA LEU A 323 -0.94 -2.16 10.23
C LEU A 323 -1.89 -1.08 9.69
N ASP A 324 -3.18 -1.11 10.00
CA ASP A 324 -4.17 -0.11 9.56
C ASP A 324 -3.99 1.24 10.30
N ASP A 325 -3.62 1.17 11.58
CA ASP A 325 -3.59 2.32 12.49
C ASP A 325 -2.21 2.50 13.12
N VAL A 326 -1.21 2.74 12.27
CA VAL A 326 0.18 3.00 12.68
C VAL A 326 0.63 4.40 12.29
N ALA A 327 1.37 5.05 13.19
CA ALA A 327 2.15 6.25 12.90
C ALA A 327 3.55 5.83 12.47
N VAL A 328 3.98 6.25 11.28
CA VAL A 328 5.28 5.90 10.71
C VAL A 328 6.10 7.13 10.36
N HIS A 329 7.41 7.04 10.53
CA HIS A 329 8.34 8.13 10.24
C HIS A 329 9.60 7.56 9.61
N GLY A 330 10.35 8.41 8.91
CA GLY A 330 11.65 8.07 8.32
C GLY A 330 11.63 8.12 6.80
N ARG A 331 12.69 7.59 6.20
CA ARG A 331 12.94 7.68 4.75
C ARG A 331 13.31 6.32 4.18
N VAL A 332 12.81 6.05 2.97
CA VAL A 332 13.09 4.81 2.25
C VAL A 332 13.72 5.16 0.91
N ARG A 333 14.79 4.47 0.56
CA ARG A 333 15.28 4.40 -0.83
C ARG A 333 15.22 2.96 -1.28
N GLY A 334 14.80 2.73 -2.49
CA GLY A 334 14.65 1.40 -3.05
C GLY A 334 15.17 1.32 -4.47
N ARG A 335 15.58 0.13 -4.88
CA ARG A 335 15.87 -0.19 -6.26
C ARG A 335 15.21 -1.50 -6.63
N ILE A 336 14.54 -1.51 -7.78
CA ILE A 336 13.79 -2.65 -8.29
C ILE A 336 14.31 -2.95 -9.69
N ASP A 337 14.73 -4.18 -9.94
CA ASP A 337 15.14 -4.65 -11.27
C ASP A 337 14.32 -5.88 -11.66
N MET A 338 13.65 -5.80 -12.81
CA MET A 338 12.80 -6.84 -13.39
C MET A 338 13.17 -7.08 -14.85
N THR A 339 13.24 -8.36 -15.25
CA THR A 339 13.60 -8.79 -16.60
C THR A 339 12.62 -9.85 -17.07
N GLU A 340 12.12 -9.73 -18.29
CA GLU A 340 11.14 -10.65 -18.89
C GLU A 340 9.89 -10.89 -18.01
N GLY A 341 9.45 -9.85 -17.29
CA GLY A 341 8.31 -9.89 -16.37
C GLY A 341 8.60 -10.60 -15.04
N VAL A 342 9.84 -10.99 -14.78
CA VAL A 342 10.27 -11.66 -13.55
C VAL A 342 11.08 -10.71 -12.69
N LEU A 343 10.61 -10.47 -11.47
CA LEU A 343 11.34 -9.68 -10.47
C LEU A 343 12.66 -10.38 -10.13
N GLY A 344 13.79 -9.72 -10.45
CA GLY A 344 15.13 -10.27 -10.30
C GLY A 344 15.78 -9.89 -8.97
N SER A 345 15.73 -8.59 -8.63
CA SER A 345 16.27 -8.07 -7.37
C SER A 345 15.51 -6.87 -6.83
N VAL A 346 15.55 -6.73 -5.51
CA VAL A 346 15.06 -5.57 -4.76
C VAL A 346 16.12 -5.19 -3.74
N GLN A 347 16.51 -3.92 -3.73
CA GLN A 347 17.36 -3.35 -2.69
C GLN A 347 16.57 -2.25 -1.97
N ALA A 348 16.73 -2.14 -0.66
CA ALA A 348 16.08 -1.07 0.10
C ALA A 348 16.96 -0.57 1.26
N ASP A 349 17.14 0.74 1.33
CA ASP A 349 17.76 1.44 2.44
C ASP A 349 16.67 2.11 3.28
N LEU A 350 16.60 1.72 4.55
CA LEU A 350 15.69 2.27 5.56
C LEU A 350 16.50 3.19 6.47
N LEU A 351 16.10 4.46 6.56
CA LEU A 351 16.84 5.49 7.30
C LEU A 351 15.98 6.10 8.40
N GLY A 352 16.26 5.71 9.64
CA GLY A 352 15.61 6.24 10.84
C GLY A 352 14.12 5.92 10.90
N ILE A 353 13.71 4.73 10.45
CA ILE A 353 12.30 4.35 10.44
C ILE A 353 11.81 4.20 11.87
N SER A 354 10.66 4.77 12.17
CA SER A 354 9.95 4.51 13.42
C SER A 354 8.50 4.20 13.08
N LEU A 355 7.93 3.21 13.75
CA LEU A 355 6.55 2.80 13.60
C LEU A 355 5.96 2.62 14.98
N GLU A 356 4.80 3.21 15.23
CA GLU A 356 4.06 3.09 16.48
C GLU A 356 2.61 2.76 16.17
N HIS A 357 2.10 1.65 16.71
CA HIS A 357 0.67 1.35 16.61
C HIS A 357 -0.10 2.24 17.60
N ASN A 358 -1.13 2.96 17.13
CA ASN A 358 -1.82 3.95 17.95
C ASN A 358 -2.52 3.37 19.19
N GLY A 359 -2.92 2.09 19.13
CA GLY A 359 -3.43 1.33 20.29
C GLY A 359 -2.36 0.76 21.24
N GLY A 360 -1.07 1.04 21.01
CA GLY A 360 0.05 0.56 21.85
C GLY A 360 0.33 -0.95 21.78
N LEU A 361 -0.14 -1.63 20.72
CA LEU A 361 0.08 -3.07 20.54
C LEU A 361 1.53 -3.39 20.24
N PHE A 362 2.20 -2.56 19.46
CA PHE A 362 3.61 -2.71 19.12
C PHE A 362 4.17 -1.37 18.63
N GLY A 363 5.48 -1.25 18.73
CA GLY A 363 6.21 -0.11 18.19
C GLY A 363 7.69 -0.45 18.05
N ILE A 364 8.35 0.23 17.12
CA ILE A 364 9.77 0.09 16.83
C ILE A 364 10.32 1.45 16.43
N SER A 365 11.52 1.79 16.91
CA SER A 365 12.09 3.13 16.76
C SER A 365 13.55 3.08 16.32
N GLY A 366 13.91 4.06 15.49
CA GLY A 366 15.28 4.24 15.01
C GLY A 366 15.80 3.06 14.21
N VAL A 367 14.95 2.46 13.36
CA VAL A 367 15.33 1.38 12.47
C VAL A 367 16.24 1.93 11.37
N GLU A 368 17.39 1.30 11.19
CA GLU A 368 18.27 1.50 10.05
C GLU A 368 18.51 0.14 9.39
N ALA A 369 18.31 0.06 8.07
CA ALA A 369 18.47 -1.20 7.36
C ALA A 369 19.00 -0.99 5.95
N ASN A 370 19.74 -1.97 5.48
CA ASN A 370 20.17 -2.12 4.10
C ASN A 370 19.81 -3.55 3.70
N LEU A 371 18.75 -3.65 2.91
CA LEU A 371 18.06 -4.88 2.57
C LEU A 371 18.38 -5.26 1.13
N HIS A 372 18.78 -6.52 0.94
CA HIS A 372 19.14 -7.11 -0.34
C HIS A 372 18.33 -8.38 -0.57
N TRP A 373 17.41 -8.33 -1.53
CA TRP A 373 16.66 -9.48 -2.00
C TRP A 373 17.06 -9.79 -3.44
N GLN A 374 17.34 -11.07 -3.72
CA GLN A 374 17.50 -11.57 -5.09
C GLN A 374 16.71 -12.87 -5.22
N ARG A 375 16.09 -13.07 -6.39
CA ARG A 375 15.23 -14.23 -6.62
C ARG A 375 15.95 -15.56 -6.38
N GLU A 376 17.13 -15.71 -6.95
CA GLU A 376 17.97 -16.90 -6.86
C GLU A 376 19.41 -16.53 -6.51
N GLY A 377 20.10 -17.41 -5.79
CA GLY A 377 21.54 -17.28 -5.58
C GLY A 377 21.98 -16.11 -4.69
N ASN A 378 21.07 -15.47 -3.94
CA ASN A 378 21.44 -14.40 -3.02
C ASN A 378 22.46 -14.91 -1.99
N ARG A 379 23.66 -14.34 -1.99
CA ARG A 379 24.71 -14.62 -1.00
C ARG A 379 24.99 -13.42 -0.09
N GLU A 380 24.40 -12.26 -0.38
CA GLU A 380 24.61 -11.05 0.37
C GLU A 380 23.72 -11.05 1.61
N PHE A 381 24.31 -10.68 2.74
CA PHE A 381 23.57 -10.46 3.97
C PHE A 381 22.99 -9.05 3.94
N SER A 382 21.72 -8.96 4.28
CA SER A 382 21.06 -7.71 4.64
C SER A 382 21.36 -7.39 6.10
N HIS A 383 21.49 -6.11 6.39
CA HIS A 383 21.65 -5.59 7.75
C HIS A 383 20.37 -4.86 8.15
N LEU A 384 19.89 -5.11 9.36
CA LEU A 384 18.76 -4.40 9.96
C LEU A 384 19.06 -4.19 11.43
N GLY A 385 19.05 -2.94 11.89
CA GLY A 385 19.21 -2.59 13.30
C GLY A 385 18.07 -1.67 13.77
N TRP A 386 17.78 -1.69 15.06
CA TRP A 386 16.84 -0.76 15.71
C TRP A 386 17.34 -0.33 17.08
N LYS A 387 16.81 0.78 17.61
CA LYS A 387 17.22 1.32 18.92
C LYS A 387 16.37 0.83 20.07
N ALA A 388 15.07 0.75 19.86
CA ALA A 388 14.12 0.22 20.84
C ALA A 388 12.87 -0.27 20.12
N ALA A 389 12.24 -1.29 20.68
CA ALA A 389 10.94 -1.78 20.26
C ALA A 389 10.08 -2.08 21.50
N HIS A 390 8.80 -2.31 21.30
CA HIS A 390 7.96 -2.92 22.30
C HIS A 390 6.90 -3.78 21.64
N LEU A 391 6.45 -4.79 22.39
CA LEU A 391 5.29 -5.59 22.07
C LEU A 391 4.39 -5.57 23.30
N TYR A 392 3.17 -5.08 23.14
CA TYR A 392 2.30 -4.68 24.24
C TYR A 392 3.06 -3.74 25.20
N LYS A 393 3.09 -4.09 26.49
CA LYS A 393 3.79 -3.35 27.55
C LYS A 393 5.23 -3.82 27.76
N ILE A 394 5.70 -4.79 26.97
CA ILE A 394 7.03 -5.38 27.12
C ILE A 394 8.00 -4.61 26.23
N ALA A 395 8.92 -3.88 26.87
CA ALA A 395 9.98 -3.16 26.18
C ALA A 395 11.09 -4.12 25.73
N LEU A 396 11.53 -3.95 24.48
CA LEU A 396 12.63 -4.66 23.84
C LEU A 396 13.74 -3.66 23.55
N GLY A 397 14.97 -3.98 23.95
CA GLY A 397 16.15 -3.17 23.64
C GLY A 397 16.50 -3.16 22.16
N GLY A 398 17.48 -2.34 21.82
CA GLY A 398 18.04 -2.30 20.47
C GLY A 398 18.77 -3.58 20.11
N ALA A 399 18.72 -3.95 18.83
CA ALA A 399 19.42 -5.12 18.32
C ALA A 399 19.84 -4.91 16.85
N ASP A 400 20.83 -5.69 16.41
CA ASP A 400 21.37 -5.70 15.05
C ASP A 400 21.27 -7.10 14.46
N VAL A 401 20.71 -7.20 13.27
CA VAL A 401 20.32 -8.45 12.61
C VAL A 401 21.03 -8.58 11.28
N LEU A 402 21.61 -9.76 11.06
CA LEU A 402 22.03 -10.22 9.74
C LEU A 402 20.98 -11.19 9.21
N LEU A 403 20.46 -10.91 8.02
CA LEU A 403 19.42 -11.73 7.41
C LEU A 403 19.69 -11.95 5.92
N GLN A 404 19.24 -13.09 5.40
CA GLN A 404 19.30 -13.42 3.98
C GLN A 404 17.89 -13.56 3.44
N MET A 405 17.62 -12.97 2.27
CA MET A 405 16.29 -12.99 1.66
C MET A 405 16.36 -13.47 0.22
N ASN A 406 15.47 -14.37 -0.16
CA ASN A 406 15.30 -14.84 -1.54
C ASN A 406 13.82 -15.01 -1.86
N ALA A 407 13.51 -15.57 -3.04
CA ALA A 407 12.11 -15.72 -3.48
C ALA A 407 11.23 -16.56 -2.55
N GLY A 408 11.80 -17.55 -1.85
CA GLY A 408 11.04 -18.47 -1.01
C GLY A 408 11.11 -18.18 0.47
N SER A 409 12.25 -17.66 0.95
CA SER A 409 12.52 -17.55 2.39
C SER A 409 13.33 -16.32 2.78
N LEU A 410 13.10 -15.89 4.01
CA LEU A 410 13.89 -14.93 4.77
C LEU A 410 14.43 -15.66 6.00
N ARG A 411 15.76 -15.64 6.19
CA ARG A 411 16.44 -16.33 7.30
C ARG A 411 17.30 -15.37 8.08
N LEU A 412 17.15 -15.33 9.40
CA LEU A 412 18.01 -14.53 10.28
C LEU A 412 19.14 -15.39 10.83
N GLN A 413 20.30 -14.77 11.01
CA GLN A 413 21.32 -15.29 11.92
C GLN A 413 20.83 -15.20 13.37
N PRO A 414 21.37 -16.00 14.30
CA PRO A 414 21.04 -15.89 15.71
C PRO A 414 21.17 -14.45 16.22
N LEU A 415 20.17 -13.99 16.97
CA LEU A 415 20.03 -12.61 17.40
C LEU A 415 19.84 -12.53 18.92
N SER A 416 20.55 -11.63 19.60
CA SER A 416 20.28 -11.29 21.00
C SER A 416 19.57 -9.95 21.08
N ILE A 417 18.46 -9.92 21.80
CA ILE A 417 17.67 -8.72 22.08
C ILE A 417 17.68 -8.50 23.60
N PRO A 418 18.18 -7.35 24.10
CA PRO A 418 18.05 -7.02 25.52
C PRO A 418 16.57 -6.95 25.92
N LEU A 419 16.20 -7.59 27.04
CA LEU A 419 14.82 -7.70 27.48
C LEU A 419 14.76 -7.75 29.01
N LEU A 420 14.08 -6.79 29.63
CA LEU A 420 13.77 -6.78 31.07
C LEU A 420 14.99 -7.12 31.96
N GLY A 421 16.09 -6.40 31.78
CA GLY A 421 17.33 -6.60 32.54
C GLY A 421 18.15 -7.85 32.17
N GLY A 422 17.65 -8.69 31.26
CA GLY A 422 18.32 -9.87 30.70
C GLY A 422 18.34 -9.83 29.17
N SER A 423 18.23 -10.99 28.51
CA SER A 423 18.20 -11.08 27.05
C SER A 423 17.27 -12.18 26.51
N LEU A 424 16.69 -11.92 25.35
CA LEU A 424 16.00 -12.88 24.49
C LEU A 424 16.92 -13.25 23.33
N MET A 425 17.33 -14.51 23.26
CA MET A 425 18.09 -15.07 22.15
C MET A 425 17.13 -15.72 21.16
N LEU A 426 17.12 -15.29 19.90
CA LEU A 426 16.37 -15.93 18.83
C LEU A 426 17.32 -16.77 17.98
N HIS A 427 16.88 -17.98 17.63
CA HIS A 427 17.63 -18.95 16.86
C HIS A 427 16.84 -19.38 15.62
N ASP A 428 17.55 -19.46 14.49
CA ASP A 428 17.04 -20.03 13.24
C ASP A 428 15.67 -19.46 12.81
N LEU A 429 15.43 -18.14 12.94
CA LEU A 429 14.17 -17.55 12.47
C LEU A 429 14.11 -17.66 10.95
N GLU A 430 13.17 -18.47 10.47
CA GLU A 430 12.87 -18.64 9.05
C GLU A 430 11.44 -18.19 8.77
N VAL A 431 11.28 -17.28 7.81
CA VAL A 431 10.01 -16.73 7.36
C VAL A 431 9.81 -17.10 5.90
N ASN A 432 8.63 -17.63 5.57
CA ASN A 432 8.27 -18.09 4.22
C ASN A 432 6.93 -17.47 3.80
N GLY A 433 6.70 -17.38 2.48
CA GLY A 433 5.41 -16.97 1.93
C GLY A 433 5.08 -15.47 2.10
N LEU A 434 6.07 -14.62 2.42
CA LEU A 434 5.91 -13.17 2.55
C LEU A 434 5.28 -12.52 1.31
N LEU A 435 5.71 -12.93 0.11
CA LEU A 435 5.21 -12.40 -1.17
C LEU A 435 3.98 -13.15 -1.70
N GLU A 436 3.56 -14.23 -1.04
CA GLU A 436 2.47 -15.12 -1.48
C GLU A 436 1.19 -14.94 -0.65
N GLY A 437 1.19 -14.04 0.35
CA GLY A 437 0.05 -13.82 1.25
C GLY A 437 -0.19 -14.94 2.26
N VAL A 438 0.73 -15.89 2.40
CA VAL A 438 0.64 -17.05 3.30
C VAL A 438 1.83 -17.07 4.28
N LEU A 439 1.95 -15.98 5.04
CA LEU A 439 3.04 -15.77 5.99
C LEU A 439 3.13 -16.93 6.98
N ARG A 440 4.28 -17.59 6.97
CA ARG A 440 4.63 -18.68 7.88
C ARG A 440 6.00 -18.39 8.45
N TRP A 441 6.18 -18.54 9.75
CA TRP A 441 7.50 -18.44 10.34
C TRP A 441 7.73 -19.50 11.41
N GLU A 442 8.98 -19.89 11.61
CA GLU A 442 9.41 -20.73 12.72
C GLU A 442 10.70 -20.23 13.35
N THR A 443 10.87 -20.46 14.64
CA THR A 443 12.09 -20.09 15.39
C THR A 443 12.21 -20.94 16.66
N ARG A 444 13.36 -20.88 17.31
CA ARG A 444 13.58 -21.29 18.70
C ARG A 444 14.09 -20.09 19.47
N ALA A 445 13.90 -20.06 20.77
CA ALA A 445 14.36 -18.93 21.56
C ALA A 445 14.83 -19.34 22.95
N ASP A 446 15.66 -18.52 23.57
CA ASP A 446 16.08 -18.69 24.95
C ASP A 446 15.94 -17.35 25.68
N LEU A 447 15.42 -17.39 26.90
CA LEU A 447 15.37 -16.28 27.84
C LEU A 447 16.50 -16.48 28.85
N ASP A 448 17.39 -15.50 28.93
CA ASP A 448 18.52 -15.53 29.85
C ASP A 448 18.50 -14.32 30.79
N GLY A 449 18.46 -14.60 32.09
CA GLY A 449 18.59 -13.59 33.14
C GLY A 449 17.47 -12.54 33.19
N ILE A 450 16.25 -12.85 32.74
CA ILE A 450 15.12 -11.91 32.75
C ILE A 450 14.76 -11.53 34.19
N GLN A 451 14.81 -10.25 34.54
CA GLN A 451 14.56 -9.80 35.91
C GLN A 451 13.06 -9.77 36.20
N LEU A 452 12.63 -10.54 37.20
CA LEU A 452 11.22 -10.63 37.59
C LEU A 452 10.67 -9.30 38.13
N LEU A 453 11.54 -8.45 38.67
CA LEU A 453 11.16 -7.13 39.17
C LEU A 453 10.70 -6.24 38.01
N GLU A 454 11.51 -6.13 36.96
CA GLU A 454 11.17 -5.35 35.76
C GLU A 454 9.93 -5.90 35.03
N LEU A 455 9.82 -7.24 34.95
CA LEU A 455 8.62 -7.89 34.41
C LEU A 455 7.38 -7.53 35.23
N SER A 456 7.47 -7.61 36.56
CA SER A 456 6.35 -7.34 37.45
C SER A 456 5.87 -5.89 37.35
N HIS A 457 6.78 -4.93 37.31
CA HIS A 457 6.47 -3.51 37.09
C HIS A 457 5.79 -3.28 35.74
N SER A 458 6.33 -3.86 34.66
CA SER A 458 5.77 -3.71 33.29
C SER A 458 4.34 -4.24 33.18
N MET A 459 4.03 -5.31 33.92
CA MET A 459 2.73 -5.98 33.89
C MET A 459 1.74 -5.46 34.95
N GLY A 460 2.16 -4.58 35.88
CA GLY A 460 1.36 -4.16 37.03
C GLY A 460 1.12 -5.27 38.06
N TRP A 461 2.03 -6.25 38.12
CA TRP A 461 2.02 -7.35 39.06
C TRP A 461 2.73 -6.96 40.38
N PRO A 462 2.56 -7.72 41.48
CA PRO A 462 3.29 -7.43 42.71
C PRO A 462 4.79 -7.60 42.45
N GLU A 463 5.61 -6.84 43.18
CA GLU A 463 7.06 -6.89 43.01
C GLU A 463 7.57 -8.31 43.27
N MET A 464 8.11 -8.94 42.22
CA MET A 464 8.72 -10.25 42.29
C MET A 464 10.24 -10.09 42.18
N GLN A 465 10.98 -10.73 43.08
CA GLN A 465 12.44 -10.75 43.02
C GLN A 465 12.93 -12.05 42.38
N GLY A 466 14.15 -12.02 41.83
CA GLY A 466 14.78 -13.16 41.16
C GLY A 466 14.92 -12.96 39.65
N SER A 467 15.42 -13.99 38.98
CA SER A 467 15.59 -14.02 37.53
C SER A 467 14.93 -15.25 36.92
N LEU A 468 14.42 -15.08 35.71
CA LEU A 468 13.80 -16.11 34.91
C LEU A 468 14.76 -16.53 33.79
N GLN A 469 15.00 -17.83 33.70
CA GLN A 469 15.70 -18.46 32.59
C GLN A 469 14.77 -19.50 31.99
N ALA A 470 14.71 -19.55 30.66
CA ALA A 470 13.83 -20.50 29.99
C ALA A 470 14.32 -20.82 28.58
N SER A 471 14.32 -22.10 28.21
CA SER A 471 14.50 -22.50 26.82
C SER A 471 13.15 -22.70 26.16
N ILE A 472 12.88 -21.90 25.14
CA ILE A 472 11.67 -21.94 24.33
C ILE A 472 11.98 -22.87 23.14
N PRO A 473 11.30 -24.04 23.04
CA PRO A 473 11.51 -24.96 21.94
C PRO A 473 10.97 -24.37 20.63
N ARG A 474 10.75 -25.20 19.62
CA ARG A 474 10.28 -24.71 18.32
C ARG A 474 8.92 -24.01 18.46
N VAL A 475 8.87 -22.75 18.06
CA VAL A 475 7.64 -21.97 17.88
C VAL A 475 7.40 -21.80 16.39
N TYR A 476 6.16 -21.99 15.95
CA TYR A 476 5.78 -21.75 14.57
C TYR A 476 4.47 -20.99 14.49
N TYR A 477 4.36 -20.15 13.47
CA TYR A 477 3.17 -19.36 13.16
C TYR A 477 2.65 -19.71 11.79
N ARG A 478 1.34 -19.96 11.72
CA ARG A 478 0.62 -20.27 10.48
C ARG A 478 -0.87 -20.01 10.67
N ASP A 479 -1.52 -19.47 9.64
CA ASP A 479 -2.98 -19.25 9.61
C ASP A 479 -3.47 -18.45 10.85
N SER A 480 -2.70 -17.41 11.22
CA SER A 480 -2.91 -16.57 12.41
C SER A 480 -2.79 -17.26 13.78
N ILE A 481 -2.20 -18.46 13.84
CA ILE A 481 -2.00 -19.21 15.07
C ILE A 481 -0.50 -19.43 15.31
N LEU A 482 -0.02 -18.97 16.46
CA LEU A 482 1.30 -19.26 17.02
C LEU A 482 1.20 -20.49 17.91
N ARG A 483 2.03 -21.51 17.68
CA ARG A 483 2.10 -22.73 18.49
C ARG A 483 3.51 -23.03 18.93
N MET A 484 3.66 -23.47 20.16
CA MET A 484 4.92 -23.96 20.71
C MET A 484 4.92 -25.51 20.71
N GLN A 485 5.94 -26.10 20.10
CA GLN A 485 6.14 -27.55 20.08
C GLN A 485 6.96 -27.98 21.30
N GLY A 486 6.30 -28.57 22.29
CA GLY A 486 6.94 -29.07 23.50
C GLY A 486 6.36 -28.42 24.75
N ALA A 487 7.19 -28.24 25.76
CA ALA A 487 6.83 -27.62 27.02
C ALA A 487 7.83 -26.52 27.39
N LEU A 488 7.34 -25.43 27.97
CA LEU A 488 8.17 -24.36 28.52
C LEU A 488 8.33 -24.61 30.01
N LYS A 489 9.56 -24.83 30.46
CA LYS A 489 9.91 -25.06 31.86
C LYS A 489 10.44 -23.77 32.47
N LEU A 490 9.89 -23.38 33.60
CA LEU A 490 10.31 -22.21 34.37
C LEU A 490 10.66 -22.64 35.79
N ASP A 491 11.85 -22.27 36.26
CA ASP A 491 12.24 -22.41 37.66
C ASP A 491 11.86 -21.14 38.42
N VAL A 492 10.85 -21.23 39.28
CA VAL A 492 10.29 -20.09 40.04
C VAL A 492 9.86 -20.54 41.43
N PHE A 493 9.97 -19.66 42.42
CA PHE A 493 9.59 -19.96 43.82
C PHE A 493 10.25 -21.23 44.39
N ASP A 494 11.53 -21.47 44.12
CA ASP A 494 12.26 -22.70 44.49
C ASP A 494 11.58 -24.01 44.07
N GLY A 495 10.81 -23.99 42.99
CA GLY A 495 10.23 -25.16 42.34
C GLY A 495 10.10 -24.98 40.82
N GLU A 496 9.33 -25.85 40.17
CA GLU A 496 9.19 -25.89 38.71
C GLU A 496 7.74 -25.63 38.29
N VAL A 497 7.55 -24.75 37.30
CA VAL A 497 6.29 -24.57 36.57
C VAL A 497 6.51 -24.94 35.10
N VAL A 498 5.71 -25.88 34.60
CA VAL A 498 5.81 -26.37 33.22
C VAL A 498 4.54 -26.05 32.44
N PHE A 499 4.67 -25.27 31.37
CA PHE A 499 3.58 -24.95 30.44
C PHE A 499 3.55 -25.96 29.30
N HIS A 500 2.36 -26.44 28.96
CA HIS A 500 2.12 -27.45 27.95
C HIS A 500 1.12 -26.97 26.90
N GLY A 501 1.41 -27.27 25.64
CA GLY A 501 0.47 -27.07 24.53
C GLY A 501 0.07 -25.60 24.34
N MET A 502 1.05 -24.69 24.40
CA MET A 502 0.81 -23.26 24.22
C MET A 502 0.40 -22.96 22.78
N GLU A 503 -0.78 -22.37 22.64
CA GLU A 503 -1.37 -21.92 21.38
C GLU A 503 -1.88 -20.48 21.57
N LEU A 504 -1.45 -19.55 20.73
CA LEU A 504 -1.89 -18.17 20.73
C LEU A 504 -2.48 -17.83 19.35
N GLN A 505 -3.79 -17.62 19.32
CA GLN A 505 -4.51 -17.20 18.13
C GLN A 505 -4.59 -15.67 18.05
N ASP A 506 -4.42 -15.13 16.84
CA ASP A 506 -4.53 -13.70 16.51
C ASP A 506 -3.70 -12.81 17.47
N PRO A 507 -2.37 -13.01 17.57
CA PRO A 507 -1.52 -12.40 18.59
C PRO A 507 -1.45 -10.87 18.54
N LEU A 508 -1.85 -10.25 17.43
CA LEU A 508 -1.94 -8.79 17.24
C LEU A 508 -3.39 -8.33 16.94
N GLY A 509 -4.37 -9.23 17.08
CA GLY A 509 -5.77 -8.92 16.89
C GLY A 509 -6.38 -8.18 18.09
N VAL A 510 -7.64 -7.74 17.95
CA VAL A 510 -8.36 -7.01 19.00
C VAL A 510 -8.61 -7.87 20.24
N ALA A 511 -8.74 -9.19 20.08
CA ALA A 511 -9.02 -10.15 21.15
C ALA A 511 -8.20 -11.45 20.98
N PRO A 512 -6.88 -11.43 21.26
CA PRO A 512 -6.04 -12.61 21.17
C PRO A 512 -6.55 -13.73 22.10
N VAL A 513 -6.41 -14.98 21.67
CA VAL A 513 -6.82 -16.15 22.47
C VAL A 513 -5.61 -17.01 22.79
N LEU A 514 -5.20 -17.03 24.05
CA LEU A 514 -4.15 -17.94 24.55
C LEU A 514 -4.79 -19.20 25.12
N ARG A 515 -4.30 -20.36 24.73
CA ARG A 515 -4.63 -21.66 25.33
C ARG A 515 -3.36 -22.35 25.81
N THR A 516 -3.38 -22.85 27.04
CA THR A 516 -2.25 -23.60 27.61
C THR A 516 -2.72 -24.47 28.79
N SER A 517 -1.87 -25.37 29.26
CA SER A 517 -1.99 -26.02 30.57
C SER A 517 -0.69 -25.89 31.35
N LEU A 518 -0.76 -25.90 32.68
CA LEU A 518 0.38 -25.76 33.57
C LEU A 518 0.45 -26.97 34.52
N SER A 519 1.65 -27.43 34.81
CA SER A 519 1.98 -28.35 35.90
C SER A 519 2.89 -27.62 36.88
N LEU A 520 2.64 -27.77 38.18
CA LEU A 520 3.38 -27.10 39.25
C LEU A 520 3.99 -28.17 40.17
N ALA A 521 5.28 -28.05 40.46
CA ALA A 521 6.01 -29.01 41.29
C ALA A 521 6.86 -28.30 42.35
N ASN A 522 6.67 -28.67 43.61
CA ASN A 522 7.47 -28.26 44.78
C ASN A 522 7.69 -26.75 44.94
N LEU A 523 6.69 -25.92 44.59
CA LEU A 523 6.80 -24.47 44.76
C LEU A 523 6.77 -24.09 46.24
N ASP A 524 7.58 -23.11 46.64
CA ASP A 524 7.62 -22.58 48.00
C ASP A 524 6.39 -21.72 48.31
N LEU A 525 5.54 -22.20 49.22
CA LEU A 525 4.34 -21.47 49.64
C LEU A 525 4.66 -20.15 50.34
N GLU A 526 5.78 -20.06 51.07
CA GLU A 526 6.13 -18.85 51.80
C GLU A 526 6.51 -17.76 50.80
N GLN A 527 7.32 -18.09 49.79
CA GLN A 527 7.67 -17.15 48.72
C GLN A 527 6.44 -16.70 47.92
N ILE A 528 5.56 -17.63 47.54
CA ILE A 528 4.32 -17.30 46.83
C ILE A 528 3.47 -16.34 47.68
N THR A 529 3.21 -16.69 48.94
CA THR A 529 2.26 -15.94 49.78
C THR A 529 2.81 -14.60 50.24
N GLN A 530 4.14 -14.45 50.30
CA GLN A 530 4.80 -13.17 50.53
C GLN A 530 4.63 -12.21 49.35
N VAL A 531 4.77 -12.67 48.10
CA VAL A 531 4.63 -11.82 46.91
C VAL A 531 3.23 -11.19 46.80
N PHE A 532 2.19 -11.92 47.21
CA PHE A 532 0.81 -11.44 47.13
C PHE A 532 0.29 -10.80 48.42
N SER A 533 1.17 -10.49 49.39
CA SER A 533 0.82 -9.95 50.72
C SER A 533 -0.29 -10.75 51.42
N PHE A 534 -0.37 -12.04 51.11
CA PHE A 534 -1.46 -12.91 51.51
C PHE A 534 -1.33 -13.36 52.98
N GLY A 535 -0.19 -13.06 53.62
CA GLY A 535 0.21 -13.59 54.92
C GLY A 535 1.07 -14.84 54.76
N ARG A 536 1.94 -15.14 55.74
CA ARG A 536 2.87 -16.28 55.66
C ARG A 536 2.14 -17.63 55.67
N ILE A 537 2.44 -18.47 54.69
CA ILE A 537 2.12 -19.91 54.66
C ILE A 537 3.41 -20.67 54.33
N GLU A 538 3.93 -21.47 55.26
CA GLU A 538 5.11 -22.31 55.05
C GLU A 538 4.69 -23.69 54.52
N GLY A 539 5.45 -24.25 53.59
CA GLY A 539 5.22 -25.58 52.98
C GLY A 539 5.57 -25.59 51.49
N SER A 540 5.29 -26.71 50.82
CA SER A 540 5.42 -26.83 49.37
C SER A 540 4.04 -26.91 48.71
N LEU A 541 3.95 -26.47 47.45
CA LEU A 541 2.75 -26.54 46.62
C LEU A 541 3.02 -27.31 45.32
N GLU A 542 2.12 -28.25 45.02
CA GLU A 542 2.07 -28.98 43.76
C GLU A 542 0.68 -28.86 43.13
N GLY A 543 0.57 -29.15 41.84
CA GLY A 543 -0.72 -29.15 41.19
C GLY A 543 -0.70 -29.01 39.67
N TYR A 544 -1.85 -28.61 39.14
CA TYR A 544 -2.01 -28.28 37.73
C TYR A 544 -3.05 -27.19 37.50
N VAL A 545 -2.96 -26.56 36.34
CA VAL A 545 -4.03 -25.75 35.73
C VAL A 545 -4.24 -26.24 34.32
N ARG A 546 -5.36 -26.89 34.03
CA ARG A 546 -5.69 -27.45 32.72
C ARG A 546 -6.62 -26.55 31.95
N ASN A 547 -6.51 -26.58 30.62
CA ASN A 547 -7.38 -25.85 29.70
C ASN A 547 -7.48 -24.36 30.05
N LEU A 548 -6.36 -23.75 30.47
CA LEU A 548 -6.32 -22.31 30.72
C LEU A 548 -6.56 -21.62 29.39
N GLN A 549 -7.60 -20.80 29.35
CA GLN A 549 -7.96 -19.96 28.22
C GLN A 549 -7.96 -18.50 28.66
N LEU A 550 -7.16 -17.69 27.98
CA LEU A 550 -7.22 -16.23 28.07
C LEU A 550 -7.84 -15.69 26.78
N VAL A 551 -8.75 -14.72 26.89
CA VAL A 551 -9.33 -13.99 25.76
C VAL A 551 -9.09 -12.50 26.01
N GLY A 552 -8.40 -11.82 25.09
CA GLY A 552 -7.99 -10.43 25.30
C GLY A 552 -7.13 -10.24 26.55
N TRP A 553 -6.32 -11.26 26.89
CA TRP A 553 -5.51 -11.33 28.12
C TRP A 553 -6.31 -11.43 29.44
N GLU A 554 -7.62 -11.63 29.38
CA GLU A 554 -8.46 -11.92 30.55
C GLU A 554 -8.76 -13.42 30.67
N VAL A 555 -8.81 -13.93 31.92
CA VAL A 555 -9.09 -15.35 32.19
C VAL A 555 -10.54 -15.69 31.85
N ALA A 556 -10.74 -16.57 30.86
CA ALA A 556 -12.06 -17.00 30.38
C ALA A 556 -12.47 -18.40 30.88
N GLY A 557 -11.49 -19.26 31.19
CA GLY A 557 -11.75 -20.61 31.67
C GLY A 557 -10.49 -21.36 32.05
N PHE A 558 -10.60 -22.27 33.01
CA PHE A 558 -9.54 -23.20 33.43
C PHE A 558 -10.09 -24.26 34.40
N ASP A 559 -9.29 -25.30 34.67
CA ASP A 559 -9.49 -26.29 35.73
C ASP A 559 -8.20 -26.44 36.54
N ALA A 560 -8.18 -25.90 37.74
CA ALA A 560 -7.01 -25.89 38.62
C ALA A 560 -7.21 -26.84 39.81
N ASN A 561 -6.13 -27.55 40.16
CA ASN A 561 -6.02 -28.34 41.39
C ASN A 561 -4.65 -28.08 42.01
N LEU A 562 -4.64 -27.42 43.16
CA LEU A 562 -3.45 -27.02 43.90
C LEU A 562 -3.48 -27.72 45.26
N HIS A 563 -2.40 -28.35 45.68
CA HIS A 563 -2.32 -29.03 46.97
C HIS A 563 -0.90 -29.11 47.53
N SER A 564 -0.79 -29.31 48.83
CA SER A 564 0.48 -29.69 49.46
C SER A 564 0.88 -31.11 49.01
N PRO A 565 2.16 -31.38 48.67
CA PRO A 565 2.61 -32.71 48.30
C PRO A 565 2.50 -33.71 49.47
N PRO A 566 2.22 -35.00 49.20
CA PRO A 566 2.20 -36.02 50.23
C PRO A 566 3.63 -36.25 50.78
N GLY A 567 3.77 -36.16 52.10
CA GLY A 567 5.07 -36.38 52.76
C GLY A 567 6.06 -35.21 52.65
N ASP A 568 5.55 -34.00 52.38
CA ASP A 568 6.34 -32.77 52.44
C ASP A 568 7.11 -32.66 53.77
N LYS A 569 8.38 -32.27 53.66
CA LYS A 569 9.30 -32.13 54.80
C LYS A 569 9.44 -30.68 55.25
N ARG A 570 8.97 -29.71 54.46
CA ARG A 570 8.97 -28.29 54.86
C ARG A 570 8.02 -28.11 56.06
N PRO A 571 8.31 -27.15 56.96
CA PRO A 571 7.36 -26.81 58.01
C PRO A 571 6.01 -26.42 57.42
N HIS A 572 4.91 -26.92 58.00
CA HIS A 572 3.55 -26.55 57.59
C HIS A 572 2.95 -25.61 58.63
N ARG A 573 3.17 -24.31 58.46
CA ARG A 573 2.68 -23.26 59.36
C ARG A 573 1.92 -22.19 58.58
N ILE A 574 0.83 -21.69 59.15
CA ILE A 574 0.01 -20.65 58.54
C ILE A 574 -0.23 -19.51 59.54
N SER A 575 0.02 -18.29 59.10
CA SER A 575 -0.18 -17.08 59.92
C SER A 575 -1.66 -16.71 60.03
N GLN A 576 -2.02 -15.97 61.07
CA GLN A 576 -3.39 -15.46 61.25
C GLN A 576 -3.87 -14.62 60.05
N ARG A 577 -3.02 -13.72 59.52
CA ARG A 577 -3.34 -12.92 58.32
C ARG A 577 -3.71 -13.81 57.12
N ALA A 578 -2.99 -14.91 56.92
CA ALA A 578 -3.29 -15.85 55.84
C ALA A 578 -4.61 -16.60 56.04
N ILE A 579 -4.96 -16.92 57.28
CA ILE A 579 -6.25 -17.54 57.61
C ILE A 579 -7.39 -16.56 57.32
N ASP A 580 -7.26 -15.32 57.76
CA ASP A 580 -8.29 -14.29 57.58
C ASP A 580 -8.51 -14.06 56.07
N ASN A 581 -7.44 -13.90 55.30
CA ASN A 581 -7.49 -13.76 53.84
C ASN A 581 -8.10 -14.99 53.12
N LEU A 582 -7.75 -16.23 53.52
CA LEU A 582 -8.40 -17.43 52.95
C LEU A 582 -9.89 -17.49 53.24
N THR A 583 -10.30 -16.96 54.39
CA THR A 583 -11.70 -16.95 54.82
C THR A 583 -12.51 -15.94 54.02
N GLU A 584 -11.93 -14.79 53.70
CA GLU A 584 -12.54 -13.78 52.83
C GLU A 584 -12.67 -14.25 51.37
N LEU A 585 -11.70 -15.03 50.87
CA LEU A 585 -11.78 -15.68 49.56
C LEU A 585 -12.89 -16.73 49.47
N GLY A 586 -13.09 -17.51 50.53
CA GLY A 586 -14.13 -18.52 50.59
C GLY A 586 -15.49 -17.88 50.82
N ASN A 587 -16.39 -17.94 49.84
CA ASN A 587 -17.79 -17.49 49.92
C ASN A 587 -18.53 -18.08 51.13
N GLY A 588 -18.41 -17.49 52.33
CA GLY A 588 -18.90 -18.08 53.58
C GLY A 588 -18.03 -19.20 54.15
N ALA A 589 -16.72 -19.19 53.86
CA ALA A 589 -15.78 -20.02 54.60
C ALA A 589 -15.85 -19.66 56.09
N SER A 590 -15.84 -20.68 56.94
CA SER A 590 -15.93 -20.50 58.38
C SER A 590 -14.67 -21.07 59.02
N VAL A 591 -13.93 -20.23 59.74
CA VAL A 591 -12.81 -20.67 60.55
C VAL A 591 -13.35 -21.37 61.80
N GLN A 592 -12.94 -22.61 62.05
CA GLN A 592 -13.20 -23.27 63.32
C GLN A 592 -12.01 -23.05 64.26
N LEU A 593 -12.04 -21.92 64.98
CA LEU A 593 -11.06 -21.54 65.99
C LEU A 593 -11.69 -21.45 67.39
N SER A 594 -10.90 -21.74 68.42
CA SER A 594 -11.25 -21.35 69.79
C SER A 594 -10.81 -19.89 70.03
N ALA A 595 -11.72 -19.05 70.52
CA ALA A 595 -11.47 -17.61 70.78
C ALA A 595 -10.27 -17.34 71.70
N THR A 596 -9.89 -18.33 72.51
CA THR A 596 -8.75 -18.27 73.44
C THR A 596 -7.39 -18.44 72.74
N MET A 597 -7.30 -19.17 71.62
CA MET A 597 -6.02 -19.44 70.93
C MET A 597 -5.49 -18.24 70.14
N LEU A 598 -6.39 -17.38 69.63
CA LEU A 598 -6.04 -16.18 68.84
C LEU A 598 -5.21 -15.14 69.61
N ARG A 599 -5.18 -15.20 70.95
CA ARG A 599 -4.40 -14.27 71.78
C ARG A 599 -2.97 -14.75 72.10
N PHE A 600 -2.64 -16.01 71.85
CA PHE A 600 -1.38 -16.61 72.30
C PHE A 600 -0.49 -17.14 71.18
N PHE A 601 -1.00 -17.29 69.95
CA PHE A 601 -0.26 -17.88 68.82
C PHE A 601 -0.43 -17.04 67.55
N GLU A 602 0.70 -16.67 66.95
CA GLU A 602 0.75 -15.93 65.68
C GLU A 602 0.70 -16.86 64.44
N ASP A 603 1.08 -18.13 64.62
CA ASP A 603 1.10 -19.16 63.58
C ASP A 603 0.45 -20.47 64.05
N PHE A 604 -0.19 -21.18 63.13
CA PHE A 604 -0.91 -22.44 63.36
C PHE A 604 -0.34 -23.55 62.49
N ALA A 605 -0.27 -24.78 63.01
CA ALA A 605 0.22 -25.92 62.23
C ALA A 605 -0.91 -26.56 61.40
N TYR A 606 -0.58 -26.95 60.16
CA TYR A 606 -1.53 -27.61 59.26
C TYR A 606 -1.00 -28.95 58.70
N ASP A 607 -1.91 -29.85 58.35
CA ASP A 607 -1.65 -31.18 57.81
C ASP A 607 -1.47 -31.09 56.29
N SER A 608 -2.50 -30.57 55.62
CA SER A 608 -2.57 -30.46 54.17
C SER A 608 -3.38 -29.23 53.75
N LEU A 609 -3.01 -28.70 52.60
CA LEU A 609 -3.73 -27.64 51.88
C LEU A 609 -4.21 -28.23 50.56
N ALA A 610 -5.46 -27.99 50.18
CA ALA A 610 -5.94 -28.32 48.84
C ALA A 610 -7.03 -27.35 48.38
N LEU A 611 -6.87 -26.83 47.17
CA LEU A 611 -7.81 -25.95 46.51
C LEU A 611 -8.02 -26.40 45.06
N ARG A 612 -9.27 -26.65 44.70
CA ARG A 612 -9.70 -26.90 43.33
C ARG A 612 -10.60 -25.78 42.87
N VAL A 613 -10.34 -25.25 41.68
CA VAL A 613 -11.11 -24.18 41.07
C VAL A 613 -11.36 -24.52 39.62
N LYS A 614 -12.63 -24.64 39.24
CA LYS A 614 -13.03 -24.87 37.85
C LYS A 614 -13.87 -23.69 37.36
N LEU A 615 -13.32 -22.92 36.43
CA LEU A 615 -13.99 -21.75 35.85
C LEU A 615 -14.61 -22.14 34.52
N HIS A 616 -15.94 -22.04 34.41
CA HIS A 616 -16.69 -22.23 33.17
C HIS A 616 -17.68 -21.08 32.99
N GLY A 617 -17.47 -20.24 31.99
CA GLY A 617 -18.26 -19.03 31.79
C GLY A 617 -18.04 -18.02 32.93
N ALA A 618 -19.12 -17.55 33.56
CA ALA A 618 -19.06 -16.54 34.62
C ALA A 618 -18.97 -17.12 36.04
N MET A 619 -19.03 -18.45 36.20
CA MET A 619 -19.09 -19.11 37.51
C MET A 619 -17.84 -19.96 37.74
N ALA A 620 -17.23 -19.81 38.92
CA ALA A 620 -16.17 -20.66 39.40
C ALA A 620 -16.74 -21.69 40.40
N GLU A 621 -16.45 -22.97 40.16
CA GLU A 621 -16.73 -24.05 41.10
C GLU A 621 -15.51 -24.27 42.00
N LEU A 622 -15.71 -24.30 43.30
CA LEU A 622 -14.67 -24.43 44.33
C LEU A 622 -14.80 -25.75 45.09
N ASP A 623 -13.68 -26.40 45.35
CA ASP A 623 -13.59 -27.66 46.12
C ASP A 623 -12.21 -27.79 46.80
N GLY A 624 -12.02 -28.82 47.63
CA GLY A 624 -10.78 -29.05 48.37
C GLY A 624 -10.68 -30.48 48.90
N VAL A 625 -10.15 -30.66 50.11
CA VAL A 625 -10.12 -31.99 50.75
C VAL A 625 -11.52 -32.35 51.24
N PRO A 626 -12.08 -33.52 50.87
CA PRO A 626 -13.44 -33.91 51.26
C PRO A 626 -13.63 -33.95 52.78
N ARG A 627 -14.77 -33.43 53.25
CA ARG A 627 -15.17 -33.45 54.67
C ARG A 627 -16.40 -34.33 54.90
N SER A 628 -16.33 -35.22 55.90
CA SER A 628 -17.41 -36.15 56.24
C SER A 628 -18.71 -35.49 56.73
N GLN A 629 -18.63 -34.25 57.22
CA GLN A 629 -19.77 -33.47 57.73
C GLN A 629 -20.30 -32.42 56.74
N GLY A 630 -19.95 -32.53 55.45
CA GLY A 630 -20.32 -31.57 54.42
C GLY A 630 -19.32 -30.41 54.26
N GLY A 631 -19.27 -29.83 53.05
CA GLY A 631 -18.25 -28.88 52.64
C GLY A 631 -16.89 -29.54 52.34
N TYR A 632 -15.85 -28.73 52.29
CA TYR A 632 -14.48 -29.16 52.00
C TYR A 632 -13.47 -28.37 52.83
N TYR A 633 -12.33 -28.98 53.15
CA TYR A 633 -11.22 -28.27 53.77
C TYR A 633 -10.37 -27.61 52.68
N ILE A 634 -10.12 -26.33 52.83
CA ILE A 634 -9.09 -25.60 52.08
C ILE A 634 -7.74 -25.82 52.77
N VAL A 635 -7.73 -25.69 54.10
CA VAL A 635 -6.61 -26.03 54.99
C VAL A 635 -7.14 -26.95 56.08
N LYS A 636 -6.50 -28.10 56.25
CA LYS A 636 -6.80 -29.06 57.31
C LYS A 636 -5.70 -28.97 58.38
N GLY A 637 -6.06 -28.69 59.62
CA GLY A 637 -5.12 -28.49 60.72
C GLY A 637 -4.40 -29.76 61.18
N ALA A 638 -3.17 -29.61 61.69
CA ALA A 638 -2.40 -30.70 62.31
C ALA A 638 -1.77 -30.23 63.63
N ARG A 639 -1.88 -31.07 64.67
CA ARG A 639 -1.27 -30.85 66.02
C ARG A 639 -1.70 -29.52 66.67
N LEU A 640 -1.57 -29.39 67.99
CA LEU A 640 -1.94 -28.13 68.65
C LEU A 640 -0.77 -27.12 68.60
N PRO A 641 -1.01 -25.83 68.29
CA PRO A 641 -2.30 -25.22 67.92
C PRO A 641 -2.70 -25.55 66.46
N ARG A 642 -3.94 -26.07 66.28
CA ARG A 642 -4.49 -26.47 64.96
C ARG A 642 -5.52 -25.47 64.47
N ILE A 643 -5.67 -25.39 63.16
CA ILE A 643 -6.76 -24.63 62.54
C ILE A 643 -7.30 -25.31 61.28
N ASP A 644 -8.63 -25.32 61.15
CA ASP A 644 -9.32 -25.80 59.95
C ASP A 644 -9.98 -24.62 59.23
N VAL A 645 -9.64 -24.42 57.96
CA VAL A 645 -10.31 -23.48 57.05
C VAL A 645 -11.25 -24.26 56.16
N ILE A 646 -12.57 -24.07 56.36
CA ILE A 646 -13.61 -24.87 55.72
C ILE A 646 -14.40 -24.01 54.74
N GLY A 647 -14.44 -24.42 53.47
CA GLY A 647 -15.36 -23.90 52.47
C GLY A 647 -16.71 -24.61 52.53
N ARG A 648 -17.81 -23.86 52.48
CA ARG A 648 -19.18 -24.40 52.45
C ARG A 648 -19.88 -24.20 51.11
N ASN A 649 -19.59 -23.09 50.43
CA ASN A 649 -20.17 -22.80 49.11
C ASN A 649 -19.23 -23.27 48.01
N HIS A 650 -19.74 -24.12 47.14
CA HIS A 650 -19.00 -24.68 46.01
C HIS A 650 -19.05 -23.82 44.75
N ARG A 651 -19.76 -22.67 44.77
CA ARG A 651 -19.93 -21.81 43.59
C ARG A 651 -19.83 -20.33 43.97
N ILE A 652 -19.13 -19.57 43.14
CA ILE A 652 -18.99 -18.12 43.25
C ILE A 652 -18.93 -17.50 41.85
N ALA A 653 -19.45 -16.27 41.69
CA ALA A 653 -19.25 -15.52 40.46
C ALA A 653 -17.76 -15.18 40.32
N TRP A 654 -17.16 -15.44 39.16
CA TRP A 654 -15.72 -15.23 38.94
C TRP A 654 -15.30 -13.78 39.17
N LYS A 655 -16.13 -12.82 38.74
CA LYS A 655 -15.88 -11.39 38.96
C LYS A 655 -15.84 -11.03 40.45
N GLU A 656 -16.69 -11.67 41.26
CA GLU A 656 -16.71 -11.46 42.71
C GLU A 656 -15.49 -12.09 43.39
N LEU A 657 -15.06 -13.27 42.93
CA LEU A 657 -13.82 -13.88 43.43
C LEU A 657 -12.60 -13.00 43.12
N LEU A 658 -12.53 -12.48 41.89
CA LEU A 658 -11.45 -11.59 41.46
C LEU A 658 -11.45 -10.26 42.21
N SER A 659 -12.60 -9.65 42.50
CA SER A 659 -12.65 -8.40 43.28
C SER A 659 -12.09 -8.62 44.68
N ARG A 660 -12.44 -9.73 45.33
CA ARG A 660 -11.92 -10.07 46.68
C ARG A 660 -10.41 -10.33 46.68
N ILE A 661 -9.89 -11.06 45.69
CA ILE A 661 -8.43 -11.28 45.55
C ILE A 661 -7.71 -9.94 45.38
N ARG A 662 -8.30 -9.01 44.62
CA ARG A 662 -7.77 -7.66 44.46
C ARG A 662 -7.77 -6.90 45.78
N ASP A 663 -8.87 -6.91 46.53
CA ASP A 663 -8.99 -6.19 47.81
C ASP A 663 -7.92 -6.66 48.83
N ILE A 664 -7.64 -7.97 48.91
CA ILE A 664 -6.58 -8.53 49.76
C ILE A 664 -5.19 -7.98 49.40
N ARG A 665 -4.98 -7.59 48.13
CA ARG A 665 -3.72 -7.04 47.62
C ARG A 665 -3.52 -5.55 47.96
N PHE A 666 -4.58 -4.82 48.30
CA PHE A 666 -4.57 -3.35 48.42
C PHE A 666 -4.56 -2.79 49.85
N ASP A 667 -4.55 -3.63 50.88
CA ASP A 667 -4.66 -3.18 52.28
C ASP A 667 -3.46 -2.36 52.80
N ASP A 668 -2.37 -2.26 52.03
CA ASP A 668 -1.14 -1.53 52.41
C ASP A 668 -0.76 -0.37 51.45
N MET A 669 -1.67 0.14 50.60
CA MET A 669 -1.38 1.32 49.76
C MET A 669 -2.59 2.22 49.48
N ILE A 670 -2.51 3.50 49.89
CA ILE A 670 -3.41 4.57 49.41
C ILE A 670 -3.11 4.79 47.92
N VAL A 671 -4.11 4.66 47.06
CA VAL A 671 -4.03 5.02 45.63
C VAL A 671 -5.13 6.02 45.33
N GLU A 672 -4.73 7.19 44.81
CA GLU A 672 -5.61 8.18 44.16
C GLU A 672 -6.08 7.71 42.78
#